data_AF-A0A970VMU7-F1
#
_entry.id   AF-A0A970VMU7-F1
#
_cell.length_a   1.000
_cell.length_b   1.000
_cell.length_c   1.000
_cell.angle_alpha   90.00
_cell.angle_beta   90.00
_cell.angle_gamma   90.00
#
_symmetry.space_group_name_H-M   'P 1'
#
loop_
_entity.id
_entity.type
_entity.pdbx_description
1 polymer ?
#
loop_
_entity_poly.entity_id
_entity_poly.type
_entity_poly.pdbx_seq_one_letter_code
_entity_poly.pdbx_strand_id
1 'polypeptide(L)'
;MQRMKKWIVLLVCLVPLTLGGCTIMEIEGTQTAQGPNLGLLSMPPYEGERQVQAETADLGSMRVDLWLDATQVMGGIRTREEGLYSRFSKRYREGGFQYQYENEVGMYEYLLMDMLSTVEGSFVRMLRYGNERLPNDHLVSSGLVNANAPEETFRSIRRDLLTYALEPMQTVLSDISQEKMTDGFYSLGTPLLNQMTSFALDDGAKLENPGMVSEMSAALDSQINGVKEGEFTSVGNDLDYPLLYALDNLDLSRLSVITCDPAAIRKQTDIKADGEVVSYISELVERRGIFDSGLTVGLYAFTLDYIGQMESFGTADFAENLLWGRLLYNSNKRITQGTLPMPRILLTLVIGSGEQVDNFASKLDGFIARDENLKGPRGPEKDELTYTANGETITQQPFEFSYEYTSLSRPSVGYYTQYTKGMQLDAGGGQSKVTLADGYPTITFTPSDAGELQSTEITISFPAYDLPDDIKADLTKLNGAGVDVASALLMTKTMVNAADAVIEEDSQVIALREKLYVFEMIQEPFAPAPQDNPFTLKDISFSDDGETLCAAIAVDGTKLKAGYYRIELAADLSGEQLTWLPVDWINGATSLSVTPTNAQIATWEEFAALIAEYERKSTSVPKQFVHAWGPVATRRYHDTVIPDFPPVYLAQGLSELYAQLLSVANVEVSPYVRFDFDVYVTSDQSTP
;
A
#
# COMPACT_ATOMS: atom_id res chain seq x y z
N MET A 1 -53.25 23.48 -11.95
CA MET A 1 -53.84 23.77 -13.27
C MET A 1 -53.42 25.17 -13.69
N GLN A 2 -52.79 25.27 -14.86
CA GLN A 2 -52.60 26.43 -15.74
C GLN A 2 -52.23 27.80 -15.13
N ARG A 3 -51.00 28.30 -15.33
CA ARG A 3 -50.45 28.94 -16.56
C ARG A 3 -51.04 30.32 -16.89
N MET A 4 -50.10 31.21 -17.26
CA MET A 4 -50.22 32.26 -18.27
C MET A 4 -50.93 33.56 -17.80
N LYS A 5 -50.58 34.77 -18.25
CA LYS A 5 -49.73 35.31 -19.33
C LYS A 5 -49.72 36.83 -19.07
N LYS A 6 -48.56 37.49 -19.02
CA LYS A 6 -47.86 38.17 -20.12
C LYS A 6 -48.34 39.60 -20.45
N TRP A 7 -47.35 40.51 -20.44
CA TRP A 7 -47.03 41.54 -21.48
C TRP A 7 -47.91 42.81 -21.42
N ILE A 8 -47.53 44.04 -21.77
CA ILE A 8 -46.54 44.68 -22.67
C ILE A 8 -46.68 46.21 -22.36
N VAL A 9 -45.64 47.04 -22.18
CA VAL A 9 -44.73 47.70 -23.16
C VAL A 9 -45.13 49.14 -23.58
N LEU A 10 -44.14 50.04 -23.41
CA LEU A 10 -43.81 51.31 -24.10
C LEU A 10 -44.86 52.45 -24.09
N LEU A 11 -44.55 53.76 -24.20
CA LEU A 11 -43.57 54.50 -25.02
C LEU A 11 -43.57 55.97 -24.47
N VAL A 12 -42.44 56.58 -24.06
CA VAL A 12 -41.52 57.48 -24.82
C VAL A 12 -42.09 58.88 -25.20
N CYS A 13 -41.18 59.88 -25.13
CA CYS A 13 -41.23 61.30 -25.61
C CYS A 13 -41.64 62.35 -24.56
N LEU A 14 -41.06 63.56 -24.43
CA LEU A 14 -39.86 64.25 -24.94
C LEU A 14 -39.93 65.68 -24.31
N VAL A 15 -38.76 66.25 -24.02
CA VAL A 15 -38.47 67.58 -23.41
C VAL A 15 -39.08 68.76 -24.21
N PRO A 16 -39.26 69.97 -23.63
CA PRO A 16 -38.28 71.03 -23.91
C PRO A 16 -37.88 71.93 -22.73
N LEU A 17 -36.64 72.42 -22.83
CA LEU A 17 -35.95 73.42 -22.01
C LEU A 17 -36.69 74.75 -21.84
N THR A 18 -36.54 75.37 -20.67
CA THR A 18 -36.49 76.82 -20.52
C THR A 18 -35.35 77.23 -19.58
N LEU A 19 -34.39 77.96 -20.13
CA LEU A 19 -33.32 78.68 -19.43
C LEU A 19 -33.88 79.88 -18.65
N GLY A 20 -33.34 80.15 -17.47
CA GLY A 20 -33.45 81.45 -16.82
C GLY A 20 -33.02 81.46 -15.35
N GLY A 21 -31.90 82.12 -15.06
CA GLY A 21 -31.66 82.78 -13.76
C GLY A 21 -30.65 82.09 -12.83
N CYS A 22 -29.45 82.67 -12.76
CA CYS A 22 -28.45 82.39 -11.74
C CYS A 22 -28.98 82.68 -10.33
N THR A 23 -28.81 81.73 -9.41
CA THR A 23 -28.42 82.03 -8.03
C THR A 23 -27.32 81.06 -7.65
N ILE A 24 -26.16 81.66 -7.37
CA ILE A 24 -24.98 81.07 -6.76
C ILE A 24 -25.40 80.43 -5.44
N MET A 25 -25.24 79.11 -5.34
CA MET A 25 -25.06 78.45 -4.06
C MET A 25 -23.59 78.05 -4.02
N GLU A 26 -22.80 78.83 -3.29
CA GLU A 26 -21.54 78.36 -2.74
C GLU A 26 -21.85 77.12 -1.91
N ILE A 27 -21.50 75.95 -2.45
CA ILE A 27 -21.19 74.79 -1.62
C ILE A 27 -19.67 74.78 -1.58
N GLU A 28 -19.11 75.34 -0.51
CA GLU A 28 -17.76 75.00 -0.05
C GLU A 28 -17.77 73.51 0.33
N GLY A 29 -17.61 72.66 -0.69
CA GLY A 29 -17.18 71.29 -0.52
C GLY A 29 -15.67 71.27 -0.57
N THR A 30 -15.04 70.93 0.55
CA THR A 30 -13.63 70.59 0.65
C THR A 30 -13.27 69.64 -0.50
N GLN A 31 -12.37 70.04 -1.41
CA GLN A 31 -11.82 69.11 -2.40
C GLN A 31 -10.97 68.09 -1.63
N THR A 32 -11.55 66.94 -1.30
CA THR A 32 -10.76 65.75 -0.97
C THR A 32 -9.96 65.38 -2.22
N ALA A 33 -8.64 65.32 -2.08
CA ALA A 33 -7.74 64.94 -3.16
C ALA A 33 -8.00 63.46 -3.51
N GLN A 34 -8.70 63.22 -4.63
CA GLN A 34 -8.87 61.85 -5.15
C GLN A 34 -7.51 61.26 -5.53
N GLY A 35 -7.26 59.99 -5.15
CA GLY A 35 -6.07 59.22 -5.53
C GLY A 35 -6.13 58.66 -6.96
N PRO A 36 -5.04 58.04 -7.46
CA PRO A 36 -5.04 57.40 -8.79
C PRO A 36 -6.02 56.23 -8.85
N ASN A 37 -6.71 56.05 -9.99
CA ASN A 37 -7.58 54.89 -10.19
C ASN A 37 -6.72 53.62 -10.40
N LEU A 38 -6.46 52.91 -9.31
CA LEU A 38 -5.66 51.69 -9.32
C LEU A 38 -6.30 50.53 -10.09
N GLY A 39 -7.59 50.60 -10.42
CA GLY A 39 -8.26 49.60 -11.26
C GLY A 39 -7.76 49.58 -12.72
N LEU A 40 -6.83 50.47 -13.08
CA LEU A 40 -6.12 50.50 -14.35
C LEU A 40 -4.83 49.66 -14.33
N LEU A 41 -4.39 49.18 -13.17
CA LEU A 41 -3.27 48.25 -13.06
C LEU A 41 -3.70 46.87 -13.56
N SER A 42 -2.77 46.16 -14.20
CA SER A 42 -2.99 44.78 -14.64
C SER A 42 -1.81 43.92 -14.23
N MET A 43 -2.06 42.80 -13.57
CA MET A 43 -1.03 41.80 -13.33
C MET A 43 -0.78 40.99 -14.61
N PRO A 44 0.48 40.64 -14.94
CA PRO A 44 0.75 39.72 -16.04
C PRO A 44 0.07 38.35 -15.83
N PRO A 45 -0.40 37.70 -16.91
CA PRO A 45 -0.90 36.33 -16.83
C PRO A 45 0.19 35.39 -16.32
N TYR A 46 -0.22 34.29 -15.68
CA TYR A 46 0.69 33.28 -15.18
C TYR A 46 1.26 32.42 -16.32
N GLU A 47 2.59 32.24 -16.36
CA GLU A 47 3.31 31.47 -17.40
C GLU A 47 3.91 30.16 -16.85
N GLY A 48 3.22 29.45 -15.95
CA GLY A 48 3.65 28.13 -15.51
C GLY A 48 3.15 27.02 -16.45
N GLU A 49 4.04 26.41 -17.24
CA GLU A 49 3.74 25.15 -17.91
C GLU A 49 3.65 24.01 -16.88
N ARG A 50 2.53 23.27 -16.86
CA ARG A 50 2.51 21.93 -16.26
C ARG A 50 1.63 20.98 -17.05
N GLN A 51 2.31 19.98 -17.65
CA GLN A 51 1.70 18.85 -18.32
C GLN A 51 1.00 17.95 -17.28
N VAL A 52 -0.29 17.72 -17.48
CA VAL A 52 -1.00 16.60 -16.86
C VAL A 52 -0.95 15.46 -17.87
N GLN A 53 -0.09 14.48 -17.63
CA GLN A 53 -0.12 13.22 -18.38
C GLN A 53 -1.31 12.39 -17.87
N ALA A 54 -2.22 12.06 -18.78
CA ALA A 54 -3.16 10.97 -18.59
C ALA A 54 -2.73 9.83 -19.51
N GLU A 55 -2.15 8.77 -18.95
CA GLU A 55 -1.97 7.51 -19.65
C GLU A 55 -3.28 6.71 -19.61
N THR A 56 -3.68 6.19 -20.76
CA THR A 56 -4.64 5.08 -20.84
C THR A 56 -3.95 3.96 -21.59
N ALA A 57 -3.75 2.82 -20.91
CA ALA A 57 -3.24 1.61 -21.52
C ALA A 57 -4.41 0.76 -22.06
N ASP A 58 -4.21 0.25 -23.27
CA ASP A 58 -5.13 -0.60 -24.03
C ASP A 58 -5.21 -2.01 -23.41
N LEU A 59 -6.42 -2.54 -23.23
CA LEU A 59 -6.71 -3.81 -22.56
C LEU A 59 -6.49 -4.99 -23.50
N GLY A 60 -5.26 -5.52 -23.51
CA GLY A 60 -5.05 -6.94 -23.76
C GLY A 60 -5.63 -7.79 -22.61
N SER A 61 -5.86 -9.08 -22.85
CA SER A 61 -6.22 -10.03 -21.78
C SER A 61 -5.25 -9.89 -20.61
N MET A 62 -5.78 -9.75 -19.39
CA MET A 62 -5.00 -9.63 -18.15
C MET A 62 -3.94 -10.75 -18.08
N ARG A 63 -2.73 -10.39 -17.68
CA ARG A 63 -1.62 -11.33 -17.49
C ARG A 63 -1.42 -11.56 -16.00
N VAL A 64 -1.35 -12.83 -15.62
CA VAL A 64 -1.27 -13.24 -14.22
C VAL A 64 -0.07 -14.16 -14.04
N ASP A 65 0.67 -13.93 -12.96
CA ASP A 65 1.69 -14.82 -12.44
C ASP A 65 1.23 -15.37 -11.09
N LEU A 66 0.98 -16.68 -11.03
CA LEU A 66 0.64 -17.40 -9.80
C LEU A 66 1.90 -18.07 -9.28
N TRP A 67 2.50 -17.49 -8.24
CA TRP A 67 3.71 -17.98 -7.58
C TRP A 67 3.32 -18.93 -6.45
N LEU A 68 3.58 -20.22 -6.65
CA LEU A 68 3.31 -21.27 -5.68
C LEU A 68 4.55 -21.55 -4.82
N ASP A 69 4.37 -21.48 -3.51
CA ASP A 69 5.38 -21.85 -2.53
C ASP A 69 5.59 -23.36 -2.55
N ALA A 70 6.77 -23.75 -3.02
CA ALA A 70 7.22 -25.13 -3.16
C ALA A 70 8.36 -25.45 -2.18
N THR A 71 8.46 -24.72 -1.08
CA THR A 71 9.45 -25.02 -0.04
C THR A 71 9.26 -26.40 0.55
N GLN A 72 10.33 -26.97 1.08
CA GLN A 72 10.25 -28.29 1.70
C GLN A 72 9.45 -28.27 3.01
N VAL A 73 9.42 -27.13 3.72
CA VAL A 73 8.52 -26.90 4.85
C VAL A 73 7.06 -26.92 4.39
N MET A 74 6.80 -26.28 3.23
CA MET A 74 5.55 -26.41 2.49
C MET A 74 5.34 -27.76 1.83
N GLY A 75 6.29 -28.68 1.86
CA GLY A 75 6.16 -29.98 1.25
C GLY A 75 6.13 -31.11 2.26
N GLY A 76 6.25 -30.81 3.56
CA GLY A 76 6.50 -31.78 4.61
C GLY A 76 7.76 -32.62 4.37
N ILE A 77 8.69 -32.11 3.56
CA ILE A 77 9.92 -32.80 3.18
C ILE A 77 11.00 -32.42 4.17
N ARG A 78 11.64 -33.45 4.71
CA ARG A 78 12.74 -33.29 5.65
C ARG A 78 14.04 -32.89 4.93
N THR A 79 14.56 -31.69 5.20
CA THR A 79 15.86 -31.23 4.66
C THR A 79 17.05 -31.46 5.60
N ARG A 80 16.82 -31.73 6.89
CA ARG A 80 17.85 -32.02 7.91
C ARG A 80 17.52 -33.33 8.66
N GLU A 81 18.53 -34.10 9.10
CA GLU A 81 18.35 -35.37 9.84
C GLU A 81 17.60 -35.25 11.19
N GLU A 82 17.25 -34.03 11.59
CA GLU A 82 16.62 -33.69 12.87
C GLU A 82 15.23 -33.03 12.69
N GLY A 83 14.76 -32.80 11.45
CA GLY A 83 13.49 -32.09 11.15
C GLY A 83 12.20 -32.93 11.17
N LEU A 84 11.06 -32.25 10.93
CA LEU A 84 9.70 -32.60 11.39
C LEU A 84 9.01 -33.83 10.86
N TYR A 85 9.53 -34.42 9.80
CA TYR A 85 8.84 -35.50 9.14
C TYR A 85 9.77 -36.72 9.07
N SER A 86 9.26 -37.87 9.48
CA SER A 86 10.06 -39.09 9.42
C SER A 86 10.26 -39.55 7.97
N ARG A 87 11.21 -40.47 7.80
CA ARG A 87 11.39 -41.25 6.58
C ARG A 87 10.07 -41.62 5.90
N PHE A 88 10.03 -41.45 4.57
CA PHE A 88 9.16 -42.13 3.60
C PHE A 88 8.17 -43.15 4.21
N SER A 89 7.01 -42.68 4.66
CA SER A 89 5.91 -43.54 5.04
C SER A 89 4.93 -43.67 3.87
N LYS A 90 4.60 -44.90 3.48
CA LYS A 90 3.55 -45.19 2.49
C LYS A 90 2.13 -44.75 2.94
N ARG A 91 1.96 -44.36 4.20
CA ARG A 91 0.65 -44.01 4.79
C ARG A 91 0.47 -42.50 5.02
N TYR A 92 1.56 -41.73 4.98
CA TYR A 92 1.57 -40.29 5.28
C TYR A 92 2.16 -39.54 4.09
N ARG A 93 1.34 -38.72 3.43
CA ARG A 93 1.75 -37.84 2.33
C ARG A 93 2.09 -36.43 2.87
N GLU A 94 3.00 -36.30 3.82
CA GLU A 94 3.32 -34.99 4.42
C GLU A 94 4.07 -34.13 3.40
N GLY A 95 3.73 -32.86 3.10
CA GLY A 95 2.86 -31.89 3.78
C GLY A 95 2.89 -30.49 3.12
N GLY A 96 1.97 -30.23 2.19
CA GLY A 96 1.79 -28.92 1.55
C GLY A 96 0.37 -28.45 1.31
N PHE A 97 0.23 -27.28 0.67
CA PHE A 97 -1.07 -26.74 0.22
C PHE A 97 -1.79 -27.67 -0.78
N GLN A 98 -1.13 -28.73 -1.23
CA GLN A 98 -1.70 -29.79 -2.05
C GLN A 98 -1.51 -31.12 -1.30
N TYR A 99 -2.48 -31.47 -0.45
CA TYR A 99 -2.49 -32.73 0.30
C TYR A 99 -3.74 -33.55 -0.02
N GLN A 100 -3.52 -34.85 -0.23
CA GLN A 100 -4.58 -35.83 -0.41
C GLN A 100 -4.34 -37.05 0.50
N TYR A 101 -5.33 -37.39 1.34
CA TYR A 101 -5.36 -38.61 2.14
C TYR A 101 -6.42 -39.55 1.58
N GLU A 102 -6.01 -40.71 1.08
CA GLU A 102 -6.91 -41.64 0.39
C GLU A 102 -7.70 -40.92 -0.73
N ASN A 103 -9.00 -40.67 -0.53
CA ASN A 103 -9.87 -39.93 -1.46
C ASN A 103 -10.22 -38.51 -0.98
N GLU A 104 -9.71 -38.08 0.16
CA GLU A 104 -10.01 -36.78 0.77
C GLU A 104 -8.91 -35.76 0.48
N VAL A 105 -9.32 -34.54 0.14
CA VAL A 105 -8.43 -33.42 -0.21
C VAL A 105 -8.60 -32.29 0.83
N GLY A 106 -7.49 -31.67 1.21
CA GLY A 106 -7.47 -30.53 2.13
C GLY A 106 -8.15 -29.28 1.56
N MET A 107 -8.53 -28.32 2.41
CA MET A 107 -9.16 -27.07 1.96
C MET A 107 -8.26 -26.24 1.03
N TYR A 108 -6.94 -26.41 1.14
CA TYR A 108 -5.95 -25.70 0.34
C TYR A 108 -6.06 -25.94 -1.17
N GLU A 109 -6.28 -27.18 -1.62
CA GLU A 109 -6.38 -27.48 -3.05
C GLU A 109 -7.60 -26.76 -3.66
N TYR A 110 -8.73 -26.76 -2.95
CA TYR A 110 -9.94 -26.04 -3.34
C TYR A 110 -9.73 -24.52 -3.39
N LEU A 111 -9.06 -23.94 -2.40
CA LEU A 111 -8.70 -22.53 -2.43
C LEU A 111 -7.82 -22.17 -3.63
N LEU A 112 -6.83 -23.01 -3.97
CA LEU A 112 -5.98 -22.80 -5.15
C LEU A 112 -6.79 -22.94 -6.47
N MET A 113 -7.76 -23.85 -6.50
CA MET A 113 -8.70 -23.97 -7.62
C MET A 113 -9.58 -22.71 -7.76
N ASP A 114 -10.03 -22.14 -6.65
CA ASP A 114 -10.77 -20.87 -6.63
C ASP A 114 -9.89 -19.69 -7.09
N MET A 115 -8.61 -19.66 -6.71
CA MET A 115 -7.64 -18.67 -7.23
C MET A 115 -7.47 -18.80 -8.74
N LEU A 116 -7.38 -20.01 -9.30
CA LEU A 116 -7.32 -20.21 -10.76
C LEU A 116 -8.64 -19.81 -11.45
N SER A 117 -9.78 -20.11 -10.83
CA SER A 117 -11.10 -19.72 -11.35
C SER A 117 -11.28 -18.21 -11.38
N THR A 118 -10.73 -17.51 -10.40
CA THR A 118 -10.74 -16.04 -10.28
C THR A 118 -10.13 -15.35 -11.50
N VAL A 119 -9.13 -15.98 -12.11
CA VAL A 119 -8.37 -15.45 -13.25
C VAL A 119 -8.73 -16.12 -14.58
N GLU A 120 -9.84 -16.85 -14.65
CA GLU A 120 -10.33 -17.44 -15.90
C GLU A 120 -10.49 -16.37 -17.00
N GLY A 121 -10.01 -16.68 -18.21
CA GLY A 121 -9.96 -15.75 -19.34
C GLY A 121 -8.73 -14.83 -19.37
N SER A 122 -7.83 -14.96 -18.40
CA SER A 122 -6.51 -14.29 -18.36
C SER A 122 -5.42 -15.20 -18.92
N PHE A 123 -4.29 -14.62 -19.33
CA PHE A 123 -3.09 -15.40 -19.59
C PHE A 123 -2.37 -15.67 -18.27
N VAL A 124 -2.50 -16.90 -17.77
CA VAL A 124 -1.97 -17.32 -16.46
C VAL A 124 -0.66 -18.09 -16.66
N ARG A 125 0.37 -17.68 -15.93
CA ARG A 125 1.59 -18.48 -15.74
C ARG A 125 1.66 -18.92 -14.29
N MET A 126 1.83 -20.20 -14.07
CA MET A 126 2.07 -20.78 -12.74
C MET A 126 3.58 -20.96 -12.56
N LEU A 127 4.15 -20.30 -11.56
CA LEU A 127 5.56 -20.38 -11.21
C LEU A 127 5.74 -21.18 -9.93
N ARG A 128 6.77 -22.02 -9.90
CA ARG A 128 7.18 -22.77 -8.72
C ARG A 128 8.40 -22.09 -8.12
N TYR A 129 8.30 -21.58 -6.90
CA TYR A 129 9.45 -21.05 -6.18
C TYR A 129 9.64 -21.80 -4.86
N GLY A 130 10.88 -22.14 -4.53
CA GLY A 130 11.20 -22.93 -3.35
C GLY A 130 12.55 -22.52 -2.76
N ASN A 131 13.23 -23.46 -2.13
CA ASN A 131 14.55 -23.24 -1.55
C ASN A 131 15.68 -23.32 -2.59
N GLU A 132 15.37 -23.69 -3.84
CA GLU A 132 16.32 -23.67 -4.95
C GLU A 132 16.56 -22.24 -5.46
N ARG A 133 17.77 -21.96 -5.96
CA ARG A 133 18.16 -20.66 -6.51
C ARG A 133 18.74 -20.79 -7.92
N LEU A 134 18.49 -19.78 -8.74
CA LEU A 134 19.15 -19.56 -10.04
C LEU A 134 20.00 -18.29 -9.95
N PRO A 135 21.25 -18.37 -9.43
CA PRO A 135 22.10 -17.19 -9.25
C PRO A 135 22.52 -16.58 -10.60
N ASN A 136 22.83 -15.28 -10.62
CA ASN A 136 23.23 -14.57 -11.85
C ASN A 136 24.42 -15.29 -12.53
N ASP A 137 25.42 -15.70 -11.74
CA ASP A 137 26.60 -16.38 -12.25
C ASP A 137 26.29 -17.70 -12.96
N HIS A 138 25.26 -18.43 -12.50
CA HIS A 138 24.79 -19.66 -13.17
C HIS A 138 24.11 -19.36 -14.51
N LEU A 139 23.31 -18.29 -14.57
CA LEU A 139 22.66 -17.86 -15.81
C LEU A 139 23.67 -17.37 -16.85
N VAL A 140 24.73 -16.69 -16.40
CA VAL A 140 25.83 -16.24 -17.26
C VAL A 140 26.68 -17.43 -17.75
N SER A 141 27.08 -18.33 -16.84
CA SER A 141 27.92 -19.48 -17.19
C SER A 141 27.19 -20.48 -18.10
N SER A 142 25.86 -20.57 -17.98
CA SER A 142 24.99 -21.36 -18.86
C SER A 142 24.74 -20.72 -20.23
N GLY A 143 25.22 -19.50 -20.46
CA GLY A 143 25.06 -18.78 -21.73
C GLY A 143 23.66 -18.22 -21.98
N LEU A 144 22.77 -18.26 -20.98
CA LEU A 144 21.41 -17.73 -21.09
C LEU A 144 21.39 -16.20 -21.08
N VAL A 145 22.29 -15.58 -20.33
CA VAL A 145 22.32 -14.13 -20.15
C VAL A 145 23.75 -13.62 -20.26
N ASN A 146 23.93 -12.49 -20.95
CA ASN A 146 25.22 -11.80 -20.97
C ASN A 146 25.49 -11.17 -19.60
N ALA A 147 26.73 -11.22 -19.11
CA ALA A 147 27.10 -10.65 -17.80
C ALA A 147 26.76 -9.16 -17.63
N ASN A 148 26.70 -8.42 -18.74
CA ASN A 148 26.38 -6.99 -18.78
C ASN A 148 24.91 -6.70 -19.13
N ALA A 149 24.04 -7.71 -19.15
CA ALA A 149 22.62 -7.50 -19.45
C ALA A 149 21.93 -6.72 -18.31
N PRO A 150 20.86 -5.96 -18.61
CA PRO A 150 20.03 -5.34 -17.58
C PRO A 150 19.47 -6.37 -16.60
N GLU A 151 19.28 -6.01 -15.34
CA GLU A 151 18.74 -6.92 -14.32
C GLU A 151 17.40 -7.53 -14.72
N GLU A 152 16.54 -6.78 -15.42
CA GLU A 152 15.25 -7.28 -15.89
C GLU A 152 15.40 -8.46 -16.86
N THR A 153 16.49 -8.52 -17.65
CA THR A 153 16.78 -9.68 -18.50
C THR A 153 17.05 -10.93 -17.65
N PHE A 154 17.78 -10.78 -16.55
CA PHE A 154 18.00 -11.90 -15.61
C PHE A 154 16.69 -12.34 -14.95
N ARG A 155 15.84 -11.40 -14.53
CA ARG A 155 14.54 -11.70 -13.91
C ARG A 155 13.58 -12.38 -14.88
N SER A 156 13.50 -11.90 -16.12
CA SER A 156 12.69 -12.49 -17.17
C SER A 156 13.07 -13.94 -17.45
N ILE A 157 14.36 -14.21 -17.61
CA ILE A 157 14.86 -15.58 -17.79
C ILE A 157 14.57 -16.45 -16.56
N ARG A 158 14.71 -15.93 -15.34
CA ARG A 158 14.32 -16.67 -14.14
C ARG A 158 12.85 -17.01 -14.10
N ARG A 159 11.96 -16.07 -14.45
CA ARG A 159 10.51 -16.33 -14.49
C ARG A 159 10.18 -17.47 -15.46
N ASP A 160 10.82 -17.50 -16.63
CA ASP A 160 10.66 -18.61 -17.57
C ASP A 160 11.21 -19.92 -17.01
N LEU A 161 12.40 -19.92 -16.40
CA LEU A 161 13.00 -21.10 -15.76
C LEU A 161 12.18 -21.63 -14.58
N LEU A 162 11.47 -20.75 -13.86
CA LEU A 162 10.58 -21.09 -12.74
C LEU A 162 9.16 -21.45 -13.20
N THR A 163 8.87 -21.32 -14.51
CA THR A 163 7.54 -21.63 -15.06
C THR A 163 7.26 -23.12 -14.94
N TYR A 164 6.24 -23.46 -14.15
CA TYR A 164 5.77 -24.82 -14.01
C TYR A 164 4.69 -25.16 -15.05
N ALA A 165 3.76 -24.23 -15.30
CA ALA A 165 2.70 -24.40 -16.29
C ALA A 165 2.25 -23.06 -16.87
N LEU A 166 1.80 -23.08 -18.13
CA LEU A 166 1.14 -21.97 -18.80
C LEU A 166 -0.32 -22.33 -19.06
N GLU A 167 -1.23 -21.39 -18.78
CA GLU A 167 -2.68 -21.56 -18.86
C GLU A 167 -3.16 -22.86 -18.19
N PRO A 168 -2.76 -23.10 -16.92
CA PRO A 168 -3.03 -24.36 -16.25
C PRO A 168 -4.53 -24.60 -16.08
N MET A 169 -4.97 -25.83 -16.39
CA MET A 169 -6.27 -26.32 -15.92
C MET A 169 -6.17 -26.66 -14.42
N GLN A 170 -7.29 -26.59 -13.70
CA GLN A 170 -7.35 -26.95 -12.28
C GLN A 170 -6.79 -28.34 -11.97
N THR A 171 -6.87 -29.29 -12.92
CA THR A 171 -6.32 -30.65 -12.77
C THR A 171 -4.81 -30.68 -12.50
N VAL A 172 -4.06 -29.62 -12.87
CA VAL A 172 -2.64 -29.54 -12.54
C VAL A 172 -2.41 -29.56 -11.03
N LEU A 173 -3.32 -28.96 -10.25
CA LEU A 173 -3.22 -28.92 -8.78
C LEU A 173 -3.44 -30.32 -8.21
N SER A 174 -4.35 -31.08 -8.80
CA SER A 174 -4.59 -32.48 -8.45
C SER A 174 -3.45 -33.41 -8.87
N ASP A 175 -2.68 -33.07 -9.92
CA ASP A 175 -1.46 -33.80 -10.29
C ASP A 175 -0.33 -33.53 -9.30
N ILE A 176 -0.23 -32.30 -8.78
CA ILE A 176 0.75 -31.94 -7.75
C ILE A 176 0.46 -32.68 -6.43
N SER A 177 -0.80 -32.94 -6.09
CA SER A 177 -1.19 -33.67 -4.86
C SER A 177 -1.01 -35.20 -4.92
N GLN A 178 -0.50 -35.77 -6.03
CA GLN A 178 -0.35 -37.22 -6.23
C GLN A 178 0.77 -37.88 -5.42
N GLU A 179 0.66 -39.21 -5.22
CA GLU A 179 1.43 -40.10 -4.30
C GLU A 179 2.97 -40.09 -4.39
N LYS A 180 3.59 -39.40 -5.35
CA LYS A 180 5.04 -39.48 -5.58
C LYS A 180 5.78 -38.33 -4.89
N MET A 181 6.17 -38.57 -3.65
CA MET A 181 6.96 -37.61 -2.85
C MET A 181 8.45 -37.58 -3.27
N THR A 182 9.00 -38.71 -3.70
CA THR A 182 10.31 -38.75 -4.36
C THR A 182 10.16 -38.11 -5.74
N ASP A 183 10.94 -37.07 -6.01
CA ASP A 183 10.84 -36.28 -7.25
C ASP A 183 9.50 -35.53 -7.41
N GLY A 184 8.76 -35.30 -6.32
CA GLY A 184 7.51 -34.53 -6.33
C GLY A 184 7.72 -33.01 -6.41
N PHE A 185 6.63 -32.24 -6.52
CA PHE A 185 6.67 -30.78 -6.67
C PHE A 185 7.52 -30.09 -5.59
N TYR A 186 7.44 -30.52 -4.34
CA TYR A 186 8.17 -29.91 -3.24
C TYR A 186 9.62 -30.41 -3.06
N SER A 187 10.07 -31.42 -3.82
CA SER A 187 11.39 -32.04 -3.63
C SER A 187 12.51 -31.17 -4.20
N LEU A 188 13.59 -30.99 -3.42
CA LEU A 188 14.81 -30.35 -3.91
C LEU A 188 15.39 -31.11 -5.09
N GLY A 189 15.76 -30.38 -6.15
CA GLY A 189 16.40 -30.98 -7.33
C GLY A 189 15.51 -32.02 -8.02
N THR A 190 14.18 -31.89 -7.93
CA THR A 190 13.28 -32.76 -8.68
C THR A 190 13.45 -32.55 -10.20
N PRO A 191 13.41 -33.62 -11.02
CA PRO A 191 13.25 -33.50 -12.47
C PRO A 191 12.04 -32.66 -12.89
N LEU A 192 11.01 -32.54 -12.04
CA LEU A 192 9.85 -31.68 -12.29
C LEU A 192 10.19 -30.18 -12.33
N LEU A 193 11.39 -29.77 -11.91
CA LEU A 193 11.88 -28.40 -12.13
C LEU A 193 12.03 -28.10 -13.61
N ASN A 194 12.42 -29.08 -14.42
CA ASN A 194 12.62 -28.89 -15.84
C ASN A 194 11.32 -29.14 -16.64
N GLN A 195 10.47 -28.12 -16.69
CA GLN A 195 9.27 -28.12 -17.53
C GLN A 195 9.52 -27.63 -18.96
N MET A 196 10.76 -27.24 -19.30
CA MET A 196 11.09 -26.67 -20.61
C MET A 196 10.76 -27.62 -21.76
N THR A 197 10.88 -28.92 -21.54
CA THR A 197 10.51 -29.94 -22.53
C THR A 197 9.04 -29.86 -22.97
N SER A 198 8.13 -29.40 -22.10
CA SER A 198 6.71 -29.19 -22.44
C SER A 198 6.49 -28.04 -23.44
N PHE A 199 7.45 -27.10 -23.53
CA PHE A 199 7.42 -25.94 -24.40
C PHE A 199 8.29 -26.09 -25.66
N ALA A 200 8.93 -27.25 -25.87
CA ALA A 200 9.86 -27.44 -26.98
C ALA A 200 9.19 -27.49 -28.36
N LEU A 201 7.89 -27.83 -28.43
CA LEU A 201 7.17 -28.00 -29.70
C LEU A 201 6.93 -26.68 -30.45
N ASP A 202 6.74 -25.59 -29.72
CA ASP A 202 6.57 -24.23 -30.25
C ASP A 202 7.73 -23.31 -29.88
N ASP A 203 8.84 -23.89 -29.44
CA ASP A 203 10.04 -23.19 -28.99
C ASP A 203 9.77 -22.09 -27.96
N GLY A 204 8.80 -22.36 -27.07
CA GLY A 204 8.45 -21.47 -25.98
C GLY A 204 7.75 -20.19 -26.45
N ALA A 205 6.96 -20.25 -27.53
CA ALA A 205 6.28 -19.09 -28.10
C ALA A 205 5.43 -18.26 -27.10
N LYS A 206 5.00 -18.89 -26.00
CA LYS A 206 4.23 -18.26 -24.91
C LYS A 206 5.06 -17.86 -23.69
N LEU A 207 6.35 -18.18 -23.65
CA LEU A 207 7.28 -17.73 -22.63
C LEU A 207 7.71 -16.28 -22.89
N GLU A 208 8.37 -15.64 -21.93
CA GLU A 208 8.92 -14.29 -22.14
C GLU A 208 10.12 -14.29 -23.11
N ASN A 209 10.88 -15.39 -23.14
CA ASN A 209 12.10 -15.55 -23.93
C ASN A 209 11.96 -16.72 -24.93
N PRO A 210 11.16 -16.55 -26.00
CA PRO A 210 10.98 -17.58 -27.03
C PRO A 210 12.30 -17.84 -27.76
N GLY A 211 12.52 -19.08 -28.21
CA GLY A 211 13.74 -19.47 -28.91
C GLY A 211 14.88 -19.96 -28.03
N MET A 212 14.68 -20.01 -26.70
CA MET A 212 15.73 -20.37 -25.73
C MET A 212 15.42 -21.66 -24.97
N VAL A 213 14.41 -22.43 -25.38
CA VAL A 213 13.91 -23.59 -24.62
C VAL A 213 14.99 -24.66 -24.42
N SER A 214 15.83 -24.89 -25.43
CA SER A 214 16.90 -25.88 -25.36
C SER A 214 17.97 -25.49 -24.35
N GLU A 215 18.41 -24.23 -24.37
CA GLU A 215 19.40 -23.66 -23.47
C GLU A 215 18.86 -23.61 -22.03
N MET A 216 17.59 -23.19 -21.86
CA MET A 216 16.92 -23.14 -20.57
C MET A 216 16.79 -24.55 -19.96
N SER A 217 16.43 -25.55 -20.78
CA SER A 217 16.39 -26.96 -20.35
C SER A 217 17.75 -27.43 -19.84
N ALA A 218 18.84 -27.14 -20.58
CA ALA A 218 20.19 -27.53 -20.18
C ALA A 218 20.63 -26.84 -18.88
N ALA A 219 20.30 -25.56 -18.71
CA ALA A 219 20.59 -24.81 -17.50
C ALA A 219 19.84 -25.35 -16.27
N LEU A 220 18.57 -25.76 -16.44
CA LEU A 220 17.79 -26.41 -15.39
C LEU A 220 18.34 -27.78 -15.04
N ASP A 221 18.73 -28.61 -16.03
CA ASP A 221 19.36 -29.91 -15.75
C ASP A 221 20.67 -29.74 -14.95
N SER A 222 21.48 -28.74 -15.31
CA SER A 222 22.68 -28.39 -14.55
C SER A 222 22.35 -27.92 -13.13
N GLN A 223 21.33 -27.07 -12.98
CA GLN A 223 20.89 -26.57 -11.67
C GLN A 223 20.37 -27.73 -10.81
N ILE A 224 19.53 -28.62 -11.35
CA ILE A 224 18.99 -29.79 -10.67
C ILE A 224 20.12 -30.66 -10.12
N ASN A 225 21.16 -30.90 -10.91
CA ASN A 225 22.32 -31.67 -10.46
C ASN A 225 23.11 -30.92 -9.37
N GLY A 226 23.34 -29.62 -9.54
CA GLY A 226 24.01 -28.80 -8.53
C GLY A 226 23.22 -28.72 -7.22
N VAL A 227 21.89 -28.68 -7.25
CA VAL A 227 21.04 -28.74 -6.04
C VAL A 227 21.21 -30.08 -5.33
N LYS A 228 21.28 -31.19 -6.06
CA LYS A 228 21.56 -32.52 -5.47
C LYS A 228 22.94 -32.61 -4.83
N GLU A 229 23.88 -31.80 -5.31
CA GLU A 229 25.24 -31.66 -4.78
C GLU A 229 25.36 -30.58 -3.69
N GLY A 230 24.31 -29.78 -3.47
CA GLY A 230 24.23 -28.73 -2.43
C GLY A 230 24.68 -27.33 -2.87
N GLU A 231 24.92 -27.08 -4.15
CA GLU A 231 25.55 -25.85 -4.66
C GLU A 231 24.57 -24.68 -4.94
N PHE A 232 23.26 -24.91 -4.96
CA PHE A 232 22.24 -23.91 -5.37
C PHE A 232 21.02 -23.81 -4.45
N THR A 233 21.21 -24.04 -3.15
CA THR A 233 20.11 -23.99 -2.16
C THR A 233 20.27 -22.82 -1.21
N SER A 234 19.18 -22.15 -0.86
CA SER A 234 19.19 -21.08 0.15
C SER A 234 19.15 -21.60 1.61
N VAL A 235 18.94 -22.90 1.82
CA VAL A 235 18.85 -23.59 3.13
C VAL A 235 20.11 -23.43 4.03
N GLY A 236 21.19 -22.87 3.49
CA GLY A 236 22.44 -22.59 4.19
C GLY A 236 22.62 -21.14 4.68
N ASN A 237 21.72 -20.22 4.36
CA ASN A 237 21.82 -18.82 4.79
C ASN A 237 20.47 -18.32 5.33
N ASP A 238 20.41 -17.94 6.61
CA ASP A 238 19.21 -17.42 7.28
C ASP A 238 18.69 -16.10 6.65
N LEU A 239 19.44 -15.52 5.71
CA LEU A 239 19.21 -14.22 5.07
C LEU A 239 18.55 -14.31 3.67
N ASP A 240 18.27 -15.52 3.14
CA ASP A 240 17.71 -15.72 1.80
C ASP A 240 16.54 -16.72 1.82
N TYR A 241 15.35 -16.24 2.18
CA TYR A 241 14.13 -17.06 2.21
C TYR A 241 13.24 -16.83 0.97
N PRO A 242 12.42 -17.82 0.58
CA PRO A 242 11.85 -17.90 -0.78
C PRO A 242 10.90 -16.78 -1.19
N LEU A 243 10.21 -16.13 -0.25
CA LEU A 243 9.38 -14.97 -0.55
C LEU A 243 10.19 -13.81 -1.15
N LEU A 244 11.39 -13.52 -0.63
CA LEU A 244 12.27 -12.49 -1.20
C LEU A 244 12.65 -12.83 -2.65
N TYR A 245 12.84 -14.11 -2.95
CA TYR A 245 13.16 -14.56 -4.28
C TYR A 245 11.99 -14.37 -5.27
N ALA A 246 10.75 -14.62 -4.85
CA ALA A 246 9.57 -14.32 -5.66
C ALA A 246 9.42 -12.81 -5.89
N LEU A 247 9.51 -12.01 -4.82
CA LEU A 247 9.41 -10.54 -4.87
C LEU A 247 10.51 -9.91 -5.76
N ASP A 248 11.74 -10.40 -5.70
CA ASP A 248 12.84 -9.89 -6.53
C ASP A 248 12.70 -10.25 -8.01
N ASN A 249 11.83 -11.20 -8.38
CA ASN A 249 11.64 -11.63 -9.75
C ASN A 249 10.28 -11.25 -10.36
N LEU A 250 9.45 -10.47 -9.67
CA LEU A 250 8.16 -10.03 -10.21
C LEU A 250 8.29 -9.27 -11.54
N ASP A 251 7.31 -9.45 -12.40
CA ASP A 251 7.02 -8.54 -13.52
C ASP A 251 5.95 -7.56 -13.04
N LEU A 252 6.33 -6.29 -12.92
CA LEU A 252 5.48 -5.22 -12.37
C LEU A 252 4.32 -4.85 -13.31
N SER A 253 4.32 -5.33 -14.54
CA SER A 253 3.22 -5.14 -15.50
C SER A 253 2.10 -6.19 -15.38
N ARG A 254 2.29 -7.23 -14.56
CA ARG A 254 1.37 -8.37 -14.39
C ARG A 254 0.75 -8.35 -13.00
N LEU A 255 -0.44 -8.93 -12.86
CA LEU A 255 -0.94 -9.28 -11.54
C LEU A 255 -0.14 -10.49 -11.01
N SER A 256 0.54 -10.34 -9.89
CA SER A 256 1.24 -11.42 -9.20
C SER A 256 0.44 -11.88 -7.99
N VAL A 257 0.13 -13.17 -7.92
CA VAL A 257 -0.50 -13.82 -6.76
C VAL A 257 0.51 -14.77 -6.16
N ILE A 258 0.98 -14.49 -4.94
CA ILE A 258 2.10 -15.19 -4.29
C ILE A 258 1.59 -15.86 -3.03
N THR A 259 1.47 -17.18 -3.05
CA THR A 259 1.16 -17.97 -1.85
C THR A 259 2.41 -18.11 -1.01
N CYS A 260 2.36 -17.96 0.30
CA CYS A 260 3.53 -18.08 1.19
C CYS A 260 3.15 -18.79 2.50
N ASP A 261 4.02 -19.67 2.97
CA ASP A 261 3.97 -20.16 4.35
C ASP A 261 4.40 -19.06 5.32
N PRO A 262 3.60 -18.71 6.36
CA PRO A 262 4.10 -17.88 7.44
C PRO A 262 5.39 -18.43 8.08
N ALA A 263 5.55 -19.76 8.15
CA ALA A 263 6.74 -20.38 8.69
C ALA A 263 8.01 -20.17 7.83
N ALA A 264 7.87 -19.69 6.60
CA ALA A 264 8.99 -19.31 5.74
C ALA A 264 9.47 -17.86 6.00
N ILE A 265 8.76 -17.08 6.83
CA ILE A 265 9.02 -15.65 7.08
C ILE A 265 9.71 -15.42 8.44
N ARG A 266 10.77 -16.19 8.74
CA ARG A 266 11.37 -16.27 10.10
C ARG A 266 12.35 -15.14 10.46
N LYS A 267 12.92 -14.43 9.49
CA LYS A 267 13.88 -13.34 9.76
C LYS A 267 13.76 -12.23 8.72
N GLN A 268 12.97 -11.21 9.01
CA GLN A 268 12.72 -10.12 8.05
C GLN A 268 13.61 -8.89 8.29
N THR A 269 14.30 -8.85 9.42
CA THR A 269 15.26 -7.81 9.78
C THR A 269 16.60 -8.38 10.23
N ASP A 270 17.67 -7.60 10.06
CA ASP A 270 18.99 -7.88 10.63
C ASP A 270 19.70 -6.59 11.04
N ILE A 271 20.86 -6.70 11.67
CA ILE A 271 21.70 -5.55 12.04
C ILE A 271 23.04 -5.66 11.30
N LYS A 272 23.37 -4.65 10.48
CA LYS A 272 24.67 -4.52 9.82
C LYS A 272 25.78 -4.33 10.85
N ALA A 273 27.02 -4.53 10.41
CA ALA A 273 28.21 -4.37 11.27
C ALA A 273 28.39 -2.95 11.83
N ASP A 274 27.75 -1.95 11.25
CA ASP A 274 27.72 -0.55 11.69
C ASP A 274 26.57 -0.22 12.66
N GLY A 275 25.70 -1.19 12.95
CA GLY A 275 24.54 -1.04 13.84
C GLY A 275 23.25 -0.61 13.15
N GLU A 276 23.24 -0.44 11.82
CA GLU A 276 22.02 -0.10 11.07
C GLU A 276 21.11 -1.34 10.96
N VAL A 277 19.80 -1.14 11.18
CA VAL A 277 18.79 -2.18 10.98
C VAL A 277 18.48 -2.30 9.49
N VAL A 278 18.60 -3.49 8.94
CA VAL A 278 18.21 -3.83 7.57
C VAL A 278 16.82 -4.44 7.60
N SER A 279 15.90 -3.87 6.81
CA SER A 279 14.55 -4.39 6.61
C SER A 279 14.46 -4.97 5.20
N TYR A 280 14.56 -6.30 5.08
CA TYR A 280 14.77 -6.96 3.79
C TYR A 280 13.61 -6.79 2.82
N ILE A 281 12.37 -6.81 3.32
CA ILE A 281 11.19 -6.61 2.48
C ILE A 281 11.11 -5.14 2.07
N SER A 282 11.30 -4.20 3.00
CA SER A 282 11.26 -2.76 2.67
C SER A 282 12.29 -2.40 1.59
N GLU A 283 13.56 -2.77 1.80
CA GLU A 283 14.64 -2.47 0.83
C GLU A 283 14.36 -3.08 -0.54
N LEU A 284 13.83 -4.30 -0.59
CA LEU A 284 13.50 -4.96 -1.85
C LEU A 284 12.34 -4.28 -2.57
N VAL A 285 11.26 -3.99 -1.84
CA VAL A 285 10.03 -3.37 -2.38
C VAL A 285 10.33 -1.95 -2.89
N GLU A 286 11.15 -1.18 -2.16
CA GLU A 286 11.68 0.13 -2.57
C GLU A 286 12.55 0.01 -3.82
N ARG A 287 13.56 -0.87 -3.81
CA ARG A 287 14.45 -1.07 -4.96
C ARG A 287 13.70 -1.49 -6.21
N ARG A 288 12.65 -2.32 -6.06
CA ARG A 288 11.80 -2.73 -7.18
C ARG A 288 10.80 -1.64 -7.59
N GLY A 289 10.56 -0.62 -6.77
CA GLY A 289 9.64 0.47 -7.07
C GLY A 289 8.18 -0.01 -7.17
N ILE A 290 7.76 -0.98 -6.33
CA ILE A 290 6.41 -1.56 -6.40
C ILE A 290 5.35 -0.47 -6.21
N PHE A 291 5.41 0.26 -5.09
CA PHE A 291 4.48 1.34 -4.80
C PHE A 291 4.71 2.59 -5.67
N ASP A 292 5.95 2.85 -6.07
CA ASP A 292 6.29 3.96 -6.99
C ASP A 292 5.68 3.76 -8.39
N SER A 293 5.48 2.51 -8.80
CA SER A 293 4.79 2.14 -10.04
C SER A 293 3.26 2.20 -9.93
N GLY A 294 2.72 2.72 -8.82
CA GLY A 294 1.28 2.79 -8.57
C GLY A 294 0.63 1.43 -8.26
N LEU A 295 1.42 0.41 -7.91
CA LEU A 295 0.89 -0.89 -7.56
C LEU A 295 0.34 -0.92 -6.13
N THR A 296 -0.62 -1.80 -5.93
CA THR A 296 -1.27 -2.13 -4.67
C THR A 296 -0.85 -3.54 -4.26
N VAL A 297 -0.69 -3.76 -2.96
CA VAL A 297 -0.40 -5.06 -2.35
C VAL A 297 -1.59 -5.46 -1.49
N GLY A 298 -2.41 -6.38 -2.00
CA GLY A 298 -3.40 -7.11 -1.22
C GLY A 298 -2.74 -8.21 -0.38
N LEU A 299 -3.19 -8.40 0.85
CA LEU A 299 -2.70 -9.42 1.76
C LEU A 299 -3.90 -10.21 2.30
N TYR A 300 -3.90 -11.50 1.99
CA TYR A 300 -4.82 -12.47 2.57
C TYR A 300 -4.12 -13.31 3.63
N ALA A 301 -4.85 -13.63 4.70
CA ALA A 301 -4.53 -14.72 5.61
C ALA A 301 -5.69 -15.70 5.65
N PHE A 302 -5.47 -16.90 5.12
CA PHE A 302 -6.46 -17.98 5.11
C PHE A 302 -6.17 -18.96 6.23
N THR A 303 -7.13 -19.14 7.15
CA THR A 303 -7.12 -20.22 8.14
C THR A 303 -7.77 -21.43 7.52
N LEU A 304 -6.98 -22.50 7.36
CA LEU A 304 -7.32 -23.64 6.53
C LEU A 304 -7.04 -24.93 7.28
N ASP A 305 -7.89 -25.93 7.07
CA ASP A 305 -7.65 -27.26 7.59
C ASP A 305 -6.65 -28.04 6.71
N TYR A 306 -5.49 -28.32 7.29
CA TYR A 306 -4.59 -29.38 6.85
C TYR A 306 -5.04 -30.72 7.45
N ILE A 307 -4.66 -31.88 6.92
CA ILE A 307 -4.97 -33.19 7.53
C ILE A 307 -3.66 -33.87 7.95
N GLY A 308 -3.51 -34.14 9.26
CA GLY A 308 -2.29 -34.76 9.81
C GLY A 308 -2.59 -35.71 10.96
N GLN A 309 -1.87 -36.83 11.03
CA GLN A 309 -1.93 -37.75 12.18
C GLN A 309 -0.52 -38.04 12.67
N MET A 310 -0.22 -37.70 13.93
CA MET A 310 1.01 -38.11 14.58
C MET A 310 0.91 -39.57 15.05
N GLU A 311 1.61 -40.49 14.37
CA GLU A 311 1.71 -41.90 14.80
C GLU A 311 2.80 -42.14 15.86
N SER A 312 3.86 -41.31 15.92
CA SER A 312 4.96 -41.47 16.88
C SER A 312 5.70 -40.16 17.17
N PHE A 313 6.52 -40.12 18.24
CA PHE A 313 7.40 -38.97 18.51
C PHE A 313 8.67 -38.96 17.65
N GLY A 314 9.07 -40.10 17.10
CA GLY A 314 10.22 -40.16 16.17
C GLY A 314 9.93 -39.54 14.79
N THR A 315 8.68 -39.12 14.56
CA THR A 315 8.21 -38.48 13.33
C THR A 315 7.86 -37.01 13.51
N ALA A 316 8.27 -36.37 14.62
CA ALA A 316 8.04 -34.95 14.87
C ALA A 316 9.34 -34.22 15.17
N ASP A 317 9.40 -32.98 14.72
CA ASP A 317 10.34 -31.94 15.14
C ASP A 317 9.49 -30.95 15.93
N PHE A 318 10.07 -30.45 16.99
CA PHE A 318 9.36 -29.68 17.97
C PHE A 318 9.70 -28.19 17.85
N ALA A 319 10.49 -27.83 16.83
CA ALA A 319 10.79 -26.46 16.43
C ALA A 319 9.73 -25.85 15.49
N GLU A 320 8.72 -26.61 15.03
CA GLU A 320 7.57 -26.04 14.30
C GLU A 320 6.26 -26.16 15.10
N ASN A 321 5.30 -25.36 14.67
CA ASN A 321 4.01 -25.21 15.31
C ASN A 321 3.10 -26.41 15.02
N LEU A 322 3.29 -27.51 15.73
CA LEU A 322 2.49 -28.73 15.63
C LEU A 322 1.24 -28.66 16.52
N LEU A 323 0.06 -29.05 16.01
CA LEU A 323 -1.13 -29.21 16.85
C LEU A 323 -1.01 -30.48 17.68
N TRP A 324 -0.65 -30.31 18.95
CA TRP A 324 -0.63 -31.40 19.91
C TRP A 324 -1.99 -31.50 20.60
N GLY A 325 -2.76 -32.53 20.22
CA GLY A 325 -4.07 -32.82 20.78
C GLY A 325 -4.21 -34.29 21.18
N ARG A 326 -5.01 -34.59 22.21
CA ARG A 326 -5.33 -35.96 22.60
C ARG A 326 -6.32 -36.57 21.59
N LEU A 327 -5.86 -37.54 20.80
CA LEU A 327 -6.74 -38.41 20.01
C LEU A 327 -7.61 -39.29 20.94
N LEU A 328 -8.93 -39.21 20.81
CA LEU A 328 -9.85 -40.15 21.44
C LEU A 328 -9.83 -41.47 20.67
N TYR A 329 -9.26 -42.50 21.30
CA TYR A 329 -9.33 -43.87 20.82
C TYR A 329 -10.70 -44.45 21.15
N ASN A 330 -11.33 -45.12 20.18
CA ASN A 330 -12.42 -46.02 20.49
C ASN A 330 -11.88 -47.15 21.38
N SER A 331 -12.26 -47.14 22.67
CA SER A 331 -11.76 -48.08 23.68
C SER A 331 -12.01 -49.55 23.32
N ASN A 332 -13.01 -49.82 22.48
CA ASN A 332 -13.36 -51.17 22.04
C ASN A 332 -12.60 -51.62 20.79
N LYS A 333 -12.06 -50.69 19.99
CA LYS A 333 -11.37 -51.00 18.73
C LYS A 333 -9.87 -50.78 18.78
N ARG A 334 -9.34 -49.97 19.70
CA ARG A 334 -7.90 -49.58 19.79
C ARG A 334 -7.33 -49.05 18.45
N ILE A 335 -8.18 -48.48 17.61
CA ILE A 335 -7.83 -47.82 16.35
C ILE A 335 -8.22 -46.35 16.52
N THR A 336 -7.40 -45.42 16.04
CA THR A 336 -7.77 -44.02 15.83
C THR A 336 -8.97 -43.98 14.88
N GLN A 337 -10.11 -43.42 15.29
CA GLN A 337 -11.20 -43.20 14.34
C GLN A 337 -10.90 -41.91 13.58
N GLY A 338 -10.41 -42.06 12.35
CA GLY A 338 -10.28 -40.97 11.41
C GLY A 338 -9.00 -40.15 11.53
N THR A 339 -8.75 -39.42 10.45
CA THR A 339 -7.81 -38.32 10.31
C THR A 339 -8.30 -37.12 11.13
N LEU A 340 -7.39 -36.45 11.84
CA LEU A 340 -7.71 -35.13 12.42
C LEU A 340 -7.18 -34.04 11.49
N PRO A 341 -8.03 -33.12 11.06
CA PRO A 341 -7.55 -31.88 10.51
C PRO A 341 -6.78 -31.07 11.56
N MET A 342 -5.87 -30.27 11.06
CA MET A 342 -4.90 -29.43 11.74
C MET A 342 -4.99 -28.07 11.05
N PRO A 343 -5.56 -27.04 11.68
CA PRO A 343 -5.57 -25.71 11.11
C PRO A 343 -4.14 -25.20 10.90
N ARG A 344 -3.93 -24.56 9.75
CA ARG A 344 -2.70 -23.88 9.36
C ARG A 344 -3.07 -22.62 8.59
N ILE A 345 -2.19 -21.63 8.59
CA ILE A 345 -2.40 -20.36 7.90
C ILE A 345 -1.64 -20.39 6.57
N LEU A 346 -2.30 -19.94 5.50
CA LEU A 346 -1.68 -19.56 4.23
C LEU A 346 -1.73 -18.04 4.11
N LEU A 347 -0.58 -17.41 3.89
CA LEU A 347 -0.53 -16.01 3.48
C LEU A 347 -0.56 -15.93 1.97
N THR A 348 -1.27 -14.96 1.40
CA THR A 348 -1.20 -14.68 -0.03
C THR A 348 -1.05 -13.19 -0.28
N LEU A 349 0.00 -12.82 -1.00
CA LEU A 349 0.22 -11.46 -1.48
C LEU A 349 -0.31 -11.35 -2.90
N VAL A 350 -1.14 -10.34 -3.15
CA VAL A 350 -1.71 -10.02 -4.46
C VAL A 350 -1.17 -8.65 -4.88
N ILE A 351 -0.28 -8.62 -5.86
CA ILE A 351 0.45 -7.41 -6.26
C ILE A 351 0.11 -7.06 -7.71
N GLY A 352 -0.45 -5.88 -7.93
CA GLY A 352 -0.83 -5.40 -9.25
C GLY A 352 -1.35 -3.96 -9.19
N SER A 353 -1.90 -3.44 -10.28
CA SER A 353 -2.63 -2.16 -10.21
C SER A 353 -3.82 -2.26 -9.26
N GLY A 354 -4.23 -1.14 -8.64
CA GLY A 354 -5.37 -1.13 -7.70
C GLY A 354 -6.62 -1.82 -8.27
N GLU A 355 -7.00 -1.50 -9.51
CA GLU A 355 -8.14 -2.13 -10.19
C GLU A 355 -7.96 -3.66 -10.35
N GLN A 356 -6.76 -4.14 -10.65
CA GLN A 356 -6.52 -5.58 -10.78
C GLN A 356 -6.63 -6.30 -9.43
N VAL A 357 -6.09 -5.69 -8.36
CA VAL A 357 -6.14 -6.25 -7.00
C VAL A 357 -7.58 -6.31 -6.50
N ASP A 358 -8.33 -5.21 -6.63
CA ASP A 358 -9.73 -5.13 -6.20
C ASP A 358 -10.62 -6.13 -6.97
N ASN A 359 -10.44 -6.21 -8.30
CA ASN A 359 -11.18 -7.15 -9.13
C ASN A 359 -10.85 -8.61 -8.79
N PHE A 360 -9.58 -8.92 -8.52
CA PHE A 360 -9.18 -10.25 -8.09
C PHE A 360 -9.80 -10.59 -6.74
N ALA A 361 -9.68 -9.69 -5.76
CA ALA A 361 -10.20 -9.88 -4.41
C ALA A 361 -11.72 -10.10 -4.40
N SER A 362 -12.47 -9.22 -5.07
CA SER A 362 -13.93 -9.33 -5.16
C SER A 362 -14.40 -10.65 -5.80
N LYS A 363 -13.70 -11.12 -6.84
CA LYS A 363 -14.00 -12.39 -7.49
C LYS A 363 -13.63 -13.58 -6.60
N LEU A 364 -12.45 -13.58 -5.99
CA LEU A 364 -11.99 -14.66 -5.11
C LEU A 364 -12.94 -14.84 -3.93
N ASP A 365 -13.30 -13.75 -3.26
CA ASP A 365 -14.30 -13.73 -2.18
C ASP A 365 -15.65 -14.30 -2.64
N GLY A 366 -16.06 -13.97 -3.87
CA GLY A 366 -17.26 -14.50 -4.50
C GLY A 366 -17.21 -16.00 -4.80
N PHE A 367 -16.03 -16.56 -5.14
CA PHE A 367 -15.81 -17.98 -5.33
C PHE A 367 -15.80 -18.72 -3.99
N ILE A 368 -15.01 -18.23 -3.04
CA ILE A 368 -14.91 -18.77 -1.67
C ILE A 368 -16.29 -18.86 -1.01
N ALA A 369 -17.11 -17.82 -1.11
CA ALA A 369 -18.45 -17.81 -0.53
C ALA A 369 -19.40 -18.86 -1.14
N ARG A 370 -19.11 -19.34 -2.34
CA ARG A 370 -19.93 -20.32 -3.07
C ARG A 370 -19.37 -21.74 -3.00
N ASP A 371 -18.09 -21.93 -2.71
CA ASP A 371 -17.50 -23.26 -2.66
C ASP A 371 -18.00 -24.01 -1.42
N GLU A 372 -18.78 -25.06 -1.66
CA GLU A 372 -19.28 -25.94 -0.60
C GLU A 372 -18.18 -26.79 0.03
N ASN A 373 -17.04 -26.97 -0.66
CA ASN A 373 -15.90 -27.71 -0.10
C ASN A 373 -15.17 -26.89 0.98
N LEU A 374 -15.22 -25.56 0.91
CA LEU A 374 -14.69 -24.69 1.95
C LEU A 374 -15.67 -24.50 3.12
N LYS A 375 -16.92 -24.99 3.00
CA LYS A 375 -17.95 -24.81 4.02
C LYS A 375 -18.04 -25.98 5.00
N GLY A 376 -18.50 -25.64 6.19
CA GLY A 376 -18.88 -26.59 7.22
C GLY A 376 -17.71 -27.00 8.12
N PRO A 377 -18.01 -27.41 9.36
CA PRO A 377 -16.99 -27.77 10.32
C PRO A 377 -16.26 -29.05 9.89
N ARG A 378 -14.93 -29.07 9.96
CA ARG A 378 -14.11 -30.28 9.86
C ARG A 378 -13.45 -30.61 11.19
N GLY A 379 -13.10 -31.88 11.35
CA GLY A 379 -12.33 -32.37 12.47
C GLY A 379 -13.11 -32.89 13.66
N PRO A 380 -12.50 -32.85 14.87
CA PRO A 380 -13.11 -33.44 16.05
C PRO A 380 -14.49 -32.82 16.30
N GLU A 381 -15.46 -33.64 16.69
CA GLU A 381 -16.76 -33.13 17.15
C GLU A 381 -16.54 -32.23 18.37
N LYS A 382 -17.53 -31.39 18.67
CA LYS A 382 -17.50 -30.51 19.84
C LYS A 382 -17.15 -31.32 21.10
N ASP A 383 -16.16 -30.85 21.87
CA ASP A 383 -15.63 -31.47 23.09
C ASP A 383 -14.67 -32.67 22.88
N GLU A 384 -14.33 -33.04 21.64
CA GLU A 384 -13.40 -34.14 21.36
C GLU A 384 -11.92 -33.72 21.39
N LEU A 385 -11.61 -32.42 21.26
CA LEU A 385 -10.26 -31.87 21.39
C LEU A 385 -10.22 -30.84 22.53
N THR A 386 -9.55 -31.18 23.62
CA THR A 386 -9.31 -30.30 24.77
C THR A 386 -7.82 -30.16 25.01
N TYR A 387 -7.32 -28.95 25.20
CA TYR A 387 -5.95 -28.71 25.66
C TYR A 387 -5.95 -27.71 26.81
N THR A 388 -4.83 -27.59 27.52
CA THR A 388 -4.68 -26.55 28.55
C THR A 388 -3.86 -25.41 27.96
N ALA A 389 -4.26 -24.16 28.19
CA ALA A 389 -3.47 -22.97 27.90
C ALA A 389 -3.54 -22.00 29.08
N ASN A 390 -2.39 -21.48 29.52
CA ASN A 390 -2.29 -20.59 30.69
C ASN A 390 -2.98 -21.16 31.95
N GLY A 391 -2.92 -22.48 32.14
CA GLY A 391 -3.61 -23.17 33.24
C GLY A 391 -5.14 -23.32 33.09
N GLU A 392 -5.74 -22.86 31.99
CA GLU A 392 -7.16 -23.03 31.69
C GLU A 392 -7.38 -24.16 30.67
N THR A 393 -8.45 -24.96 30.86
CA THR A 393 -8.84 -25.94 29.84
C THR A 393 -9.56 -25.23 28.70
N ILE A 394 -8.94 -25.22 27.52
CA ILE A 394 -9.55 -24.81 26.27
C ILE A 394 -10.15 -26.04 25.60
N THR A 395 -11.43 -25.96 25.27
CA THR A 395 -12.12 -26.94 24.43
C THR A 395 -12.21 -26.37 23.03
N GLN A 396 -11.56 -27.02 22.08
CA GLN A 396 -11.56 -26.58 20.70
C GLN A 396 -12.92 -26.91 20.05
N GLN A 397 -13.48 -25.92 19.35
CA GLN A 397 -14.61 -26.14 18.44
C GLN A 397 -14.11 -26.83 17.16
N PRO A 398 -15.01 -27.50 16.41
CA PRO A 398 -14.67 -27.98 15.07
C PRO A 398 -14.06 -26.87 14.23
N PHE A 399 -13.10 -27.22 13.37
CA PHE A 399 -12.39 -26.24 12.56
C PHE A 399 -13.26 -25.76 11.39
N GLU A 400 -13.14 -24.49 11.05
CA GLU A 400 -13.90 -23.86 9.97
C GLU A 400 -12.94 -23.05 9.12
N PHE A 401 -13.19 -23.01 7.82
CA PHE A 401 -12.48 -22.12 6.92
C PHE A 401 -12.80 -20.67 7.29
N SER A 402 -11.77 -19.85 7.47
CA SER A 402 -11.94 -18.41 7.61
C SER A 402 -10.81 -17.70 6.89
N TYR A 403 -11.05 -16.45 6.50
CA TYR A 403 -10.01 -15.63 5.91
C TYR A 403 -10.14 -14.18 6.35
N GLU A 404 -9.00 -13.51 6.35
CA GLU A 404 -8.88 -12.09 6.57
C GLU A 404 -8.19 -11.46 5.36
N TYR A 405 -8.56 -10.22 5.04
CA TYR A 405 -8.00 -9.48 3.91
C TYR A 405 -7.74 -8.03 4.30
N THR A 406 -6.62 -7.49 3.82
CA THR A 406 -6.34 -6.05 3.82
C THR A 406 -5.55 -5.71 2.57
N SER A 407 -5.61 -4.46 2.12
CA SER A 407 -4.80 -3.98 0.99
C SER A 407 -4.00 -2.76 1.38
N LEU A 408 -2.80 -2.64 0.82
CA LEU A 408 -1.93 -1.50 0.95
C LEU A 408 -1.73 -0.88 -0.41
N SER A 409 -2.03 0.40 -0.54
CA SER A 409 -1.69 1.19 -1.72
C SER A 409 -0.95 2.43 -1.27
N ARG A 410 -0.12 3.00 -2.14
CA ARG A 410 0.43 4.32 -1.85
C ARG A 410 -0.74 5.31 -1.76
N PRO A 411 -0.90 6.05 -0.65
CA PRO A 411 -2.03 6.94 -0.48
C PRO A 411 -2.00 8.01 -1.57
N SER A 412 -3.04 8.07 -2.40
CA SER A 412 -3.26 9.23 -3.27
C SER A 412 -3.88 10.33 -2.43
N VAL A 413 -3.05 11.00 -1.64
CA VAL A 413 -3.43 12.28 -1.05
C VAL A 413 -3.58 13.25 -2.22
N GLY A 414 -4.82 13.41 -2.69
CA GLY A 414 -5.10 14.24 -3.84
C GLY A 414 -4.48 15.63 -3.69
N TYR A 415 -4.17 16.25 -4.81
CA TYR A 415 -3.45 17.52 -4.85
C TYR A 415 -4.43 18.71 -4.92
N TYR A 416 -4.41 19.58 -3.91
CA TYR A 416 -5.29 20.74 -3.86
C TYR A 416 -4.65 21.94 -4.58
N THR A 417 -5.40 22.52 -5.52
CA THR A 417 -4.97 23.64 -6.35
C THR A 417 -6.08 24.66 -6.56
N GLN A 418 -5.74 25.80 -7.16
CA GLN A 418 -6.72 26.81 -7.61
C GLN A 418 -7.73 26.27 -8.63
N TYR A 419 -7.45 25.11 -9.24
CA TYR A 419 -8.33 24.44 -10.19
C TYR A 419 -9.18 23.34 -9.55
N THR A 420 -9.04 23.07 -8.25
CA THR A 420 -9.85 22.09 -7.54
C THR A 420 -11.33 22.46 -7.62
N LYS A 421 -12.14 21.56 -8.17
CA LYS A 421 -13.58 21.78 -8.35
C LYS A 421 -14.26 21.95 -7.00
N GLY A 422 -15.03 23.02 -6.85
CA GLY A 422 -15.77 23.32 -5.62
C GLY A 422 -14.98 24.09 -4.56
N MET A 423 -13.73 24.46 -4.86
CA MET A 423 -12.94 25.36 -4.01
C MET A 423 -13.63 26.73 -3.83
N GLN A 424 -13.49 27.29 -2.64
CA GLN A 424 -13.96 28.63 -2.30
C GLN A 424 -12.82 29.46 -1.70
N LEU A 425 -12.77 30.73 -2.09
CA LEU A 425 -11.89 31.73 -1.50
C LEU A 425 -12.77 32.80 -0.86
N ASP A 426 -12.53 33.09 0.42
CA ASP A 426 -13.24 34.13 1.16
C ASP A 426 -12.23 34.99 1.94
N ALA A 427 -12.63 36.22 2.25
CA ALA A 427 -11.87 37.11 3.12
C ALA A 427 -12.81 37.73 4.14
N GLY A 428 -12.53 37.51 5.42
CA GLY A 428 -13.32 38.05 6.52
C GLY A 428 -13.42 39.58 6.48
N GLY A 429 -14.53 40.10 7.01
CA GLY A 429 -14.82 41.54 7.07
C GLY A 429 -15.62 42.02 5.87
N GLY A 430 -16.73 42.74 6.13
CA GLY A 430 -17.76 43.10 5.14
C GLY A 430 -17.35 44.10 4.03
N GLN A 431 -16.06 44.17 3.66
CA GLN A 431 -15.50 45.05 2.62
C GLN A 431 -14.59 44.32 1.61
N SER A 432 -14.52 42.99 1.65
CA SER A 432 -13.80 42.19 0.66
C SER A 432 -14.72 41.78 -0.49
N LYS A 433 -14.18 41.76 -1.72
CA LYS A 433 -14.87 41.19 -2.89
C LYS A 433 -13.93 40.22 -3.58
N VAL A 434 -14.40 38.98 -3.78
CA VAL A 434 -13.70 37.96 -4.54
C VAL A 434 -14.21 38.01 -5.98
N THR A 435 -13.31 38.15 -6.94
CA THR A 435 -13.62 38.14 -8.37
C THR A 435 -12.70 37.18 -9.10
N LEU A 436 -13.21 36.55 -10.16
CA LEU A 436 -12.37 35.83 -11.12
C LEU A 436 -11.94 36.83 -12.19
N ALA A 437 -10.64 37.16 -12.24
CA ALA A 437 -10.04 37.98 -13.28
C ALA A 437 -8.97 37.15 -13.99
N ASP A 438 -9.01 37.10 -15.32
CA ASP A 438 -8.02 36.42 -16.17
C ASP A 438 -7.67 34.97 -15.77
N GLY A 439 -8.64 34.25 -15.19
CA GLY A 439 -8.49 32.85 -14.79
C GLY A 439 -8.00 32.62 -13.35
N TYR A 440 -7.73 33.68 -12.59
CA TYR A 440 -7.28 33.61 -11.19
C TYR A 440 -8.30 34.22 -10.22
N PRO A 441 -8.46 33.63 -9.02
CA PRO A 441 -9.25 34.25 -7.98
C PRO A 441 -8.48 35.46 -7.40
N THR A 442 -9.14 36.62 -7.36
CA THR A 442 -8.58 37.88 -6.85
C THR A 442 -9.43 38.41 -5.70
N ILE A 443 -8.81 38.71 -4.57
CA ILE A 443 -9.44 39.36 -3.41
C ILE A 443 -9.17 40.86 -3.47
N THR A 444 -10.22 41.68 -3.37
CA THR A 444 -10.07 43.14 -3.27
C THR A 444 -10.23 43.60 -1.82
N PHE A 445 -9.22 44.29 -1.28
CA PHE A 445 -9.31 45.00 0.01
C PHE A 445 -9.49 46.50 -0.20
N THR A 446 -10.51 47.04 0.47
CA THR A 446 -10.82 48.47 0.48
C THR A 446 -10.47 49.07 1.85
N PRO A 447 -9.73 50.19 1.92
CA PRO A 447 -9.53 50.92 3.16
C PRO A 447 -10.87 51.39 3.76
N SER A 448 -10.90 51.52 5.09
CA SER A 448 -12.03 52.15 5.79
C SER A 448 -12.14 53.64 5.46
N ASP A 449 -13.25 54.29 5.84
CA ASP A 449 -13.44 55.74 5.68
C ASP A 449 -12.35 56.60 6.35
N ALA A 450 -11.57 56.01 7.26
CA ALA A 450 -10.41 56.62 7.92
C ALA A 450 -9.08 56.41 7.16
N GLY A 451 -9.11 55.76 6.00
CA GLY A 451 -7.94 55.41 5.19
C GLY A 451 -7.13 54.22 5.72
N GLU A 452 -7.59 53.56 6.80
CA GLU A 452 -6.89 52.43 7.42
C GLU A 452 -7.41 51.10 6.86
N LEU A 453 -6.49 50.20 6.51
CA LEU A 453 -6.77 48.80 6.20
C LEU A 453 -6.80 48.00 7.50
N GLN A 454 -7.92 47.33 7.76
CA GLN A 454 -8.05 46.47 8.93
C GLN A 454 -7.36 45.14 8.68
N SER A 455 -6.65 44.64 9.69
CA SER A 455 -6.16 43.27 9.69
C SER A 455 -7.33 42.31 9.62
N THR A 456 -7.21 41.29 8.78
CA THR A 456 -8.28 40.34 8.51
C THR A 456 -7.72 38.95 8.26
N GLU A 457 -8.59 38.00 7.90
CA GLU A 457 -8.26 36.64 7.59
C GLU A 457 -8.80 36.26 6.21
N ILE A 458 -7.97 35.63 5.40
CA ILE A 458 -8.37 34.98 4.15
C ILE A 458 -8.55 33.50 4.46
N THR A 459 -9.68 32.94 4.04
CA THR A 459 -9.99 31.53 4.18
C THR A 459 -10.09 30.90 2.80
N ILE A 460 -9.30 29.87 2.56
CA ILE A 460 -9.41 29.01 1.38
C ILE A 460 -10.01 27.70 1.82
N SER A 461 -11.08 27.26 1.17
CA SER A 461 -11.79 26.03 1.49
C SER A 461 -11.84 25.11 0.28
N PHE A 462 -11.44 23.85 0.45
CA PHE A 462 -11.47 22.81 -0.56
C PHE A 462 -12.40 21.68 -0.11
N PRO A 463 -13.25 21.11 -0.99
CA PRO A 463 -13.88 19.83 -0.71
C PRO A 463 -12.78 18.79 -0.46
N ALA A 464 -12.82 18.09 0.67
CA ALA A 464 -11.81 17.11 1.01
C ALA A 464 -11.78 15.99 -0.04
N TYR A 465 -10.58 15.56 -0.43
CA TYR A 465 -10.41 14.28 -1.10
C TYR A 465 -10.81 13.17 -0.14
N ASP A 466 -11.56 12.20 -0.64
CA ASP A 466 -11.80 10.94 0.07
C ASP A 466 -10.45 10.24 0.24
N LEU A 467 -9.86 10.38 1.43
CA LEU A 467 -8.84 9.45 1.85
C LEU A 467 -9.50 8.08 2.03
N PRO A 468 -8.80 6.98 1.71
CA PRO A 468 -9.25 5.65 2.10
C PRO A 468 -9.65 5.62 3.58
N ASP A 469 -10.74 4.93 3.92
CA ASP A 469 -11.31 4.89 5.28
C ASP A 469 -10.29 4.46 6.36
N ASP A 470 -9.27 3.72 5.95
CA ASP A 470 -8.17 3.22 6.76
C ASP A 470 -7.01 4.20 6.93
N ILE A 471 -7.08 5.43 6.39
CA ILE A 471 -6.01 6.43 6.45
C ILE A 471 -6.53 7.75 7.01
N LYS A 472 -5.76 8.36 7.91
CA LYS A 472 -5.99 9.73 8.40
C LYS A 472 -4.75 10.59 8.22
N ALA A 473 -4.93 11.85 7.82
CA ALA A 473 -3.87 12.85 7.73
C ALA A 473 -3.82 13.73 8.99
N ASP A 474 -2.68 13.75 9.68
CA ASP A 474 -2.36 14.69 10.76
C ASP A 474 -1.71 15.96 10.18
N LEU A 475 -2.54 16.98 9.95
CA LEU A 475 -2.11 18.24 9.34
C LEU A 475 -1.35 19.17 10.30
N THR A 476 -1.27 18.84 11.59
CA THR A 476 -0.64 19.71 12.61
C THR A 476 0.87 19.84 12.45
N LYS A 477 1.49 19.02 11.59
CA LYS A 477 2.94 18.94 11.37
C LYS A 477 3.34 19.07 9.89
N LEU A 478 2.52 19.76 9.09
CA LEU A 478 2.81 19.93 7.65
C LEU A 478 4.19 20.55 7.45
N ASN A 479 4.97 19.92 6.57
CA ASN A 479 6.30 20.41 6.20
C ASN A 479 6.17 21.41 5.04
N GLY A 480 7.03 22.43 5.03
CA GLY A 480 7.00 23.45 3.97
C GLY A 480 5.69 24.23 3.89
N ALA A 481 4.84 24.17 4.93
CA ALA A 481 3.59 24.92 5.01
C ALA A 481 3.88 26.42 5.16
N GLY A 482 3.57 27.18 4.12
CA GLY A 482 3.90 28.59 4.06
C GLY A 482 3.06 29.35 3.06
N VAL A 483 3.01 30.66 3.26
CA VAL A 483 2.41 31.62 2.32
C VAL A 483 3.48 32.63 1.98
N ASP A 484 3.79 32.73 0.70
CA ASP A 484 4.76 33.68 0.17
C ASP A 484 4.11 34.58 -0.87
N VAL A 485 4.70 35.76 -1.04
CA VAL A 485 4.33 36.67 -2.13
C VAL A 485 5.33 36.44 -3.24
N ALA A 486 4.94 35.68 -4.25
CA ALA A 486 5.81 35.38 -5.38
C ALA A 486 6.14 36.64 -6.17
N SER A 487 5.18 37.54 -6.30
CA SER A 487 5.43 38.83 -6.95
C SER A 487 4.41 39.89 -6.52
N ALA A 488 4.78 41.16 -6.60
CA ALA A 488 3.88 42.27 -6.31
C ALA A 488 4.10 43.46 -7.26
N LEU A 489 3.01 44.10 -7.67
CA LEU A 489 3.01 45.35 -8.42
C LEU A 489 2.63 46.47 -7.47
N LEU A 490 3.63 47.15 -6.93
CA LEU A 490 3.46 48.13 -5.86
C LEU A 490 3.87 49.53 -6.32
N MET A 491 3.22 50.55 -5.77
CA MET A 491 3.61 51.93 -6.01
C MET A 491 4.98 52.21 -5.39
N THR A 492 5.97 52.56 -6.22
CA THR A 492 7.34 52.83 -5.76
C THR A 492 7.64 54.32 -5.70
N LYS A 493 7.10 55.11 -6.63
CA LYS A 493 7.38 56.56 -6.72
C LYS A 493 6.20 57.38 -7.25
N THR A 494 6.11 58.62 -6.78
CA THR A 494 5.22 59.65 -7.33
C THR A 494 6.07 60.74 -7.95
N MET A 495 5.87 61.02 -9.24
CA MET A 495 6.62 62.01 -10.00
C MET A 495 5.72 63.15 -10.47
N VAL A 496 6.31 64.29 -10.85
CA VAL A 496 5.58 65.37 -11.51
C VAL A 496 5.28 64.95 -12.96
N ASN A 497 4.06 65.20 -13.41
CA ASN A 497 3.63 64.97 -14.80
C ASN A 497 4.21 66.05 -15.71
N ALA A 498 5.50 65.90 -16.04
CA ALA A 498 6.25 66.77 -16.94
C ALA A 498 6.60 66.03 -18.25
N ALA A 499 6.76 66.77 -19.34
CA ALA A 499 7.00 66.21 -20.68
C ALA A 499 8.33 65.45 -20.81
N ASP A 500 9.25 65.63 -19.85
CA ASP A 500 10.56 65.00 -19.75
C ASP A 500 10.64 63.91 -18.67
N ALA A 501 9.51 63.51 -18.08
CA ALA A 501 9.46 62.41 -17.12
C ALA A 501 9.93 61.09 -17.78
N VAL A 502 11.04 60.54 -17.29
CA VAL A 502 11.58 59.25 -17.75
C VAL A 502 10.92 58.13 -16.95
N ILE A 503 10.24 57.22 -17.64
CA ILE A 503 9.60 56.03 -17.08
C ILE A 503 10.43 54.81 -17.52
N GLU A 504 10.72 53.91 -16.59
CA GLU A 504 11.42 52.66 -16.88
C GLU A 504 10.52 51.70 -17.68
N GLU A 505 11.08 50.91 -18.60
CA GLU A 505 10.31 50.09 -19.57
C GLU A 505 9.35 49.09 -18.90
N ASP A 506 9.69 48.58 -17.71
CA ASP A 506 8.90 47.57 -16.99
C ASP A 506 7.95 48.17 -15.92
N SER A 507 7.78 49.49 -15.90
CA SER A 507 6.91 50.19 -14.95
C SER A 507 5.51 50.47 -15.50
N GLN A 508 4.47 50.22 -14.70
CA GLN A 508 3.13 50.69 -15.00
C GLN A 508 2.91 52.09 -14.42
N VAL A 509 2.32 52.99 -15.20
CA VAL A 509 2.15 54.39 -14.78
C VAL A 509 0.70 54.83 -14.90
N ILE A 510 0.18 55.36 -13.80
CA ILE A 510 -1.14 56.01 -13.77
C ILE A 510 -0.93 57.52 -13.64
N ALA A 511 -1.41 58.27 -14.62
CA ALA A 511 -1.37 59.73 -14.60
C ALA A 511 -2.63 60.30 -13.94
N LEU A 512 -2.46 61.19 -12.95
CA LEU A 512 -3.56 61.94 -12.35
C LEU A 512 -3.15 63.39 -12.13
N ARG A 513 -3.79 64.30 -12.88
CA ARG A 513 -3.50 65.74 -12.88
C ARG A 513 -1.99 66.00 -13.10
N GLU A 514 -1.35 66.67 -12.15
CA GLU A 514 0.07 67.06 -12.18
C GLU A 514 1.02 65.94 -11.68
N LYS A 515 0.52 64.73 -11.42
CA LYS A 515 1.31 63.62 -10.86
C LYS A 515 1.26 62.37 -11.74
N LEU A 516 2.39 61.67 -11.79
CA LEU A 516 2.54 60.31 -12.31
C LEU A 516 2.80 59.37 -11.14
N TYR A 517 1.99 58.33 -11.02
CA TYR A 517 2.14 57.28 -10.03
C TYR A 517 2.75 56.07 -10.72
N VAL A 518 3.96 55.69 -10.31
CA VAL A 518 4.72 54.62 -10.94
C VAL A 518 4.67 53.37 -10.07
N PHE A 519 4.34 52.25 -10.70
CA PHE A 519 4.23 50.93 -10.11
C PHE A 519 5.26 50.02 -10.76
N GLU A 520 6.05 49.35 -9.93
CA GLU A 520 7.09 48.43 -10.40
C GLU A 520 6.71 47.00 -10.00
N MET A 521 6.95 46.07 -10.92
CA MET A 521 6.80 44.65 -10.68
C MET A 521 8.02 44.15 -9.90
N ILE A 522 7.80 43.63 -8.71
CA ILE A 522 8.85 43.11 -7.83
C ILE A 522 8.63 41.61 -7.70
N GLN A 523 9.64 40.81 -8.07
CA GLN A 523 9.66 39.37 -7.80
C GLN A 523 10.16 39.15 -6.37
N GLU A 524 9.52 38.21 -5.65
CA GLU A 524 9.82 37.88 -4.25
C GLU A 524 10.06 39.12 -3.36
N PRO A 525 9.11 40.09 -3.32
CA PRO A 525 9.30 41.40 -2.69
C PRO A 525 9.73 41.36 -1.22
N PHE A 526 9.50 40.24 -0.53
CA PHE A 526 9.83 40.05 0.88
C PHE A 526 10.96 39.06 1.14
N ALA A 527 11.60 38.47 0.12
CA ALA A 527 12.76 37.59 0.31
C ALA A 527 13.90 38.24 1.12
N PRO A 528 14.23 39.54 0.93
CA PRO A 528 15.25 40.21 1.74
C PRO A 528 14.84 40.46 3.21
N ALA A 529 13.54 40.49 3.50
CA ALA A 529 12.98 40.80 4.81
C ALA A 529 11.63 40.06 5.04
N PRO A 530 11.65 38.73 5.28
CA PRO A 530 10.43 37.93 5.38
C PRO A 530 9.45 38.38 6.46
N GLN A 531 9.97 39.00 7.54
CA GLN A 531 9.15 39.56 8.63
C GLN A 531 8.22 40.69 8.18
N ASP A 532 8.49 41.32 7.03
CA ASP A 532 7.69 42.39 6.46
C ASP A 532 6.57 41.86 5.56
N ASN A 533 6.51 40.55 5.30
CA ASN A 533 5.41 39.93 4.57
C ASN A 533 4.08 40.19 5.33
N PRO A 534 3.08 40.82 4.68
CA PRO A 534 1.78 41.08 5.30
C PRO A 534 0.91 39.83 5.45
N PHE A 535 1.28 38.72 4.81
CA PHE A 535 0.54 37.46 4.84
C PHE A 535 1.24 36.44 5.72
N THR A 536 0.48 35.72 6.55
CA THR A 536 1.03 34.66 7.40
C THR A 536 0.04 33.50 7.45
N LEU A 537 0.49 32.30 7.10
CA LEU A 537 -0.31 31.09 7.28
C LEU A 537 -0.56 30.86 8.77
N LYS A 538 -1.83 30.77 9.18
CA LYS A 538 -2.21 30.45 10.56
C LYS A 538 -2.41 28.97 10.76
N ASP A 539 -3.14 28.34 9.84
CA ASP A 539 -3.58 26.97 9.99
C ASP A 539 -3.95 26.36 8.64
N ILE A 540 -3.77 25.04 8.55
CA ILE A 540 -4.33 24.19 7.51
C ILE A 540 -4.96 22.99 8.24
N SER A 541 -6.28 22.92 8.25
CA SER A 541 -7.02 21.92 9.03
C SER A 541 -8.29 21.46 8.32
N PHE A 542 -8.74 20.26 8.66
CA PHE A 542 -10.08 19.81 8.25
C PHE A 542 -11.14 20.48 9.11
N SER A 543 -12.31 20.75 8.52
CA SER A 543 -13.52 21.11 9.25
C SER A 543 -13.91 20.02 10.25
N ASP A 544 -14.75 20.38 11.24
CA ASP A 544 -15.19 19.45 12.30
C ASP A 544 -15.90 18.19 11.75
N ASP A 545 -16.50 18.27 10.56
CA ASP A 545 -17.14 17.17 9.85
C ASP A 545 -16.17 16.37 8.95
N GLY A 546 -14.94 16.83 8.76
CA GLY A 546 -13.93 16.21 7.90
C GLY A 546 -14.14 16.43 6.40
N GLU A 547 -15.21 17.10 5.98
CA GLU A 547 -15.61 17.20 4.56
C GLU A 547 -14.90 18.34 3.82
N THR A 548 -14.28 19.27 4.53
CA THR A 548 -13.64 20.45 3.95
C THR A 548 -12.24 20.65 4.52
N LEU A 549 -11.25 20.83 3.65
CA LEU A 549 -9.92 21.32 4.03
C LEU A 549 -9.92 22.85 4.00
N CYS A 550 -9.53 23.48 5.10
CA CYS A 550 -9.47 24.93 5.24
C CYS A 550 -8.03 25.40 5.46
N ALA A 551 -7.58 26.40 4.70
CA ALA A 551 -6.35 27.14 4.96
C ALA A 551 -6.70 28.57 5.38
N ALA A 552 -6.22 28.98 6.56
CA ALA A 552 -6.46 30.31 7.12
C ALA A 552 -5.18 31.15 7.04
N ILE A 553 -5.26 32.32 6.40
CA ILE A 553 -4.14 33.23 6.19
C ILE A 553 -4.44 34.55 6.91
N ALA A 554 -3.61 34.91 7.88
CA ALA A 554 -3.64 36.22 8.51
C ALA A 554 -3.16 37.29 7.53
N VAL A 555 -3.87 38.41 7.48
CA VAL A 555 -3.47 39.60 6.74
C VAL A 555 -3.24 40.73 7.74
N ASP A 556 -2.01 41.24 7.80
CA ASP A 556 -1.66 42.43 8.58
C ASP A 556 -1.94 43.69 7.75
N GLY A 557 -3.08 44.33 8.02
CA GLY A 557 -3.51 45.52 7.29
C GLY A 557 -2.53 46.70 7.41
N THR A 558 -1.69 46.73 8.44
CA THR A 558 -0.70 47.80 8.65
C THR A 558 0.53 47.68 7.74
N LYS A 559 0.79 46.48 7.21
CA LYS A 559 1.90 46.18 6.30
C LYS A 559 1.49 46.21 4.83
N LEU A 560 0.18 46.18 4.55
CA LEU A 560 -0.34 46.26 3.18
C LEU A 560 -0.05 47.63 2.56
N LYS A 561 0.36 47.60 1.29
CA LYS A 561 0.52 48.76 0.43
C LYS A 561 -0.48 48.66 -0.71
N ALA A 562 -0.89 49.80 -1.25
CA ALA A 562 -1.79 49.83 -2.40
C ALA A 562 -1.10 49.25 -3.64
N GLY A 563 -1.79 48.38 -4.37
CA GLY A 563 -1.23 47.62 -5.50
C GLY A 563 -1.75 46.19 -5.57
N TYR A 564 -1.05 45.36 -6.34
CA TYR A 564 -1.35 43.93 -6.49
C TYR A 564 -0.27 43.07 -5.84
N TYR A 565 -0.71 41.95 -5.26
CA TYR A 565 0.14 40.89 -4.72
C TYR A 565 -0.29 39.57 -5.33
N ARG A 566 0.65 38.76 -5.81
CA ARG A 566 0.44 37.36 -6.17
C ARG A 566 0.92 36.49 -5.02
N ILE A 567 -0.01 35.74 -4.44
CA ILE A 567 0.20 34.93 -3.25
C ILE A 567 0.29 33.47 -3.65
N GLU A 568 1.30 32.78 -3.15
CA GLU A 568 1.48 31.34 -3.29
C GLU A 568 1.35 30.69 -1.90
N LEU A 569 0.39 29.78 -1.79
CA LEU A 569 0.24 28.90 -0.64
C LEU A 569 0.83 27.54 -1.01
N ALA A 570 1.78 27.06 -0.21
CA ALA A 570 2.36 25.73 -0.35
C ALA A 570 2.28 24.98 0.97
N ALA A 571 1.98 23.69 0.91
CA ALA A 571 2.18 22.75 2.02
C ALA A 571 2.46 21.36 1.47
N ASP A 572 3.40 20.66 2.10
CA ASP A 572 3.76 19.29 1.78
C ASP A 572 3.33 18.35 2.89
N LEU A 573 2.85 17.18 2.49
CA LEU A 573 2.48 16.12 3.41
C LEU A 573 3.58 15.06 3.40
N SER A 574 4.12 14.74 4.57
CA SER A 574 5.01 13.60 4.74
C SER A 574 4.26 12.34 5.15
N GLY A 575 4.86 11.19 4.91
CA GLY A 575 4.30 9.89 5.29
C GLY A 575 4.14 9.72 6.80
N GLU A 576 4.95 10.42 7.61
CA GLU A 576 4.79 10.44 9.08
C GLU A 576 3.48 11.09 9.53
N GLN A 577 2.86 11.89 8.67
CA GLN A 577 1.57 12.52 8.92
C GLN A 577 0.40 11.65 8.45
N LEU A 578 0.66 10.55 7.73
CA LEU A 578 -0.34 9.58 7.33
C LEU A 578 -0.40 8.46 8.38
N THR A 579 -1.46 8.49 9.16
CA THR A 579 -1.73 7.45 10.15
C THR A 579 -2.66 6.41 9.56
N TRP A 580 -2.13 5.22 9.33
CA TRP A 580 -2.93 4.07 8.98
C TRP A 580 -3.66 3.55 10.22
N LEU A 581 -4.95 3.27 10.07
CA LEU A 581 -5.74 2.64 11.11
C LEU A 581 -5.20 1.23 11.38
N PRO A 582 -5.19 0.78 12.65
CA PRO A 582 -4.80 -0.58 12.96
C PRO A 582 -5.70 -1.59 12.24
N VAL A 583 -5.10 -2.56 11.56
CA VAL A 583 -5.78 -3.74 11.04
C VAL A 583 -5.94 -4.76 12.17
N ASP A 584 -7.17 -5.00 12.63
CA ASP A 584 -7.46 -5.77 13.86
C ASP A 584 -6.86 -7.19 13.86
N TRP A 585 -6.89 -7.90 12.73
CA TRP A 585 -6.34 -9.26 12.61
C TRP A 585 -4.80 -9.30 12.52
N ILE A 586 -4.13 -8.15 12.33
CA ILE A 586 -2.67 -8.04 12.30
C ILE A 586 -2.14 -7.39 13.59
N ASN A 587 -2.77 -6.30 14.05
CA ASN A 587 -2.27 -5.43 15.12
C ASN A 587 -3.22 -5.37 16.34
N GLY A 588 -4.37 -6.03 16.28
CA GLY A 588 -5.40 -6.00 17.33
C GLY A 588 -5.29 -7.13 18.35
N ALA A 589 -6.22 -7.15 19.31
CA ALA A 589 -6.23 -8.11 20.42
C ALA A 589 -6.49 -9.57 19.99
N THR A 590 -7.08 -9.78 18.81
CA THR A 590 -7.36 -11.08 18.18
C THR A 590 -6.39 -11.37 17.03
N SER A 591 -5.22 -10.72 17.03
CA SER A 591 -4.25 -10.79 15.95
C SER A 591 -3.75 -12.21 15.69
N LEU A 592 -3.61 -12.55 14.40
CA LEU A 592 -2.91 -13.75 13.93
C LEU A 592 -1.38 -13.61 14.10
N SER A 593 -0.87 -12.42 14.44
CA SER A 593 0.56 -12.07 14.51
C SER A 593 1.16 -12.16 15.92
N VAL A 594 0.49 -12.75 16.91
CA VAL A 594 1.02 -12.82 18.28
C VAL A 594 2.37 -13.57 18.31
N THR A 595 3.45 -12.87 18.64
CA THR A 595 4.79 -13.46 18.69
C THR A 595 4.98 -14.26 19.99
N PRO A 596 5.30 -15.57 19.93
CA PRO A 596 5.70 -16.31 21.13
C PRO A 596 6.98 -15.71 21.71
N THR A 597 7.03 -15.54 23.03
CA THR A 597 8.23 -15.01 23.70
C THR A 597 9.39 -15.99 23.58
N ASN A 598 10.63 -15.49 23.57
CA ASN A 598 11.83 -16.35 23.58
C ASN A 598 11.82 -17.37 24.74
N ALA A 599 11.22 -17.01 25.88
CA ALA A 599 11.04 -17.93 27.00
C ALA A 599 10.08 -19.09 26.68
N GLN A 600 8.96 -18.81 25.98
CA GLN A 600 8.04 -19.84 25.52
C GLN A 600 8.70 -20.75 24.48
N ILE A 601 9.45 -20.18 23.53
CA ILE A 601 10.22 -20.93 22.52
C ILE A 601 11.23 -21.85 23.20
N ALA A 602 12.06 -21.32 24.11
CA ALA A 602 13.06 -22.11 24.83
C ALA A 602 12.43 -23.24 25.66
N THR A 603 11.27 -23.01 26.28
CA THR A 603 10.56 -24.06 27.03
C THR A 603 10.13 -25.21 26.12
N TRP A 604 9.71 -24.90 24.88
CA TRP A 604 9.39 -25.91 23.86
C TRP A 604 10.62 -26.63 23.33
N GLU A 605 11.72 -25.92 23.08
CA GLU A 605 13.00 -26.51 22.64
C GLU A 605 13.62 -27.44 23.70
N GLU A 606 13.52 -27.08 24.98
CA GLU A 606 13.97 -27.94 26.08
C GLU A 606 13.11 -29.20 26.20
N PHE A 607 11.79 -29.05 26.07
CA PHE A 607 10.85 -30.18 26.09
C PHE A 607 11.02 -31.10 24.87
N ALA A 608 11.25 -30.52 23.71
CA ALA A 608 11.60 -31.20 22.47
C ALA A 608 12.83 -32.10 22.60
N ALA A 609 13.91 -31.54 23.14
CA ALA A 609 15.17 -32.23 23.33
C ALA A 609 14.99 -33.46 24.24
N LEU A 610 14.17 -33.33 25.30
CA LEU A 610 13.83 -34.46 26.17
C LEU A 610 13.06 -35.55 25.43
N ILE A 611 12.07 -35.20 24.61
CA ILE A 611 11.34 -36.21 23.83
C ILE A 611 12.26 -36.89 22.81
N ALA A 612 13.14 -36.13 22.16
CA ALA A 612 14.14 -36.67 21.23
C ALA A 612 15.16 -37.58 21.93
N GLU A 613 15.50 -37.30 23.18
CA GLU A 613 16.41 -38.14 23.98
C GLU A 613 15.74 -39.46 24.38
N TYR A 614 14.52 -39.41 24.92
CA TYR A 614 13.89 -40.56 25.57
C TYR A 614 12.94 -41.36 24.66
N GLU A 615 12.35 -40.76 23.63
CA GLU A 615 11.23 -41.36 22.86
C GLU A 615 11.44 -41.35 21.33
N ARG A 616 12.59 -40.88 20.82
CA ARG A 616 12.89 -40.82 19.36
C ARG A 616 12.75 -42.14 18.61
N LYS A 617 12.86 -43.28 19.30
CA LYS A 617 12.69 -44.63 18.73
C LYS A 617 11.37 -45.30 19.13
N SER A 618 10.52 -44.59 19.86
CA SER A 618 9.24 -45.09 20.32
C SER A 618 8.28 -45.20 19.15
N THR A 619 7.64 -46.36 19.01
CA THR A 619 6.65 -46.63 17.94
C THR A 619 5.22 -46.23 18.35
N SER A 620 5.08 -45.59 19.51
CA SER A 620 3.81 -45.16 20.06
C SER A 620 4.02 -43.91 20.90
N VAL A 621 3.01 -43.04 21.01
CA VAL A 621 3.00 -41.91 21.94
C VAL A 621 2.82 -42.40 23.38
N PRO A 622 3.77 -42.20 24.33
CA PRO A 622 3.57 -42.60 25.72
C PRO A 622 2.27 -42.11 26.36
N LYS A 623 1.65 -42.99 27.17
CA LYS A 623 0.40 -42.71 27.90
C LYS A 623 0.47 -41.48 28.82
N GLN A 624 1.66 -41.09 29.26
CA GLN A 624 1.89 -39.91 30.09
C GLN A 624 1.54 -38.61 29.35
N PHE A 625 1.66 -38.62 28.02
CA PHE A 625 1.26 -37.51 27.15
C PHE A 625 -0.23 -37.46 26.82
N VAL A 626 -0.99 -38.54 27.04
CA VAL A 626 -2.46 -38.58 26.85
C VAL A 626 -3.20 -37.55 27.73
N HIS A 627 -2.54 -37.00 28.75
CA HIS A 627 -3.09 -36.02 29.69
C HIS A 627 -2.39 -34.66 29.67
N ALA A 628 -1.25 -34.54 28.99
CA ALA A 628 -0.59 -33.25 28.74
C ALA A 628 -1.50 -32.29 27.98
N TRP A 629 -2.38 -32.88 27.16
CA TRP A 629 -3.35 -32.21 26.32
C TRP A 629 -4.76 -32.62 26.75
N GLY A 630 -5.02 -32.44 28.03
CA GLY A 630 -6.32 -32.57 28.67
C GLY A 630 -6.43 -31.52 29.78
N PRO A 631 -7.50 -31.50 30.59
CA PRO A 631 -7.76 -30.43 31.56
C PRO A 631 -6.79 -30.36 32.76
N VAL A 632 -5.63 -31.03 32.71
CA VAL A 632 -4.74 -31.24 33.86
C VAL A 632 -3.32 -30.74 33.55
N ALA A 633 -3.07 -29.45 33.84
CA ALA A 633 -1.81 -28.72 33.63
C ALA A 633 -0.59 -29.22 34.45
N THR A 634 -0.78 -30.13 35.39
CA THR A 634 0.19 -30.35 36.50
C THR A 634 1.12 -31.53 36.30
N ARG A 635 1.07 -32.23 35.14
CA ARG A 635 1.91 -33.39 34.91
C ARG A 635 3.30 -33.00 34.43
N ARG A 636 4.30 -33.69 34.96
CA ARG A 636 5.69 -33.57 34.54
C ARG A 636 6.08 -34.76 33.68
N TYR A 637 6.89 -34.51 32.66
CA TYR A 637 7.55 -35.52 31.86
C TYR A 637 9.05 -35.46 32.20
N HIS A 638 9.60 -36.52 32.78
CA HIS A 638 10.98 -36.54 33.29
C HIS A 638 11.32 -35.31 34.16
N ASP A 639 10.46 -35.01 35.14
CA ASP A 639 10.55 -33.85 36.06
C ASP A 639 10.42 -32.45 35.42
N THR A 640 10.29 -32.37 34.10
CA THR A 640 10.03 -31.14 33.33
C THR A 640 8.54 -30.89 33.18
N VAL A 641 8.11 -29.63 33.34
CA VAL A 641 6.73 -29.21 33.09
C VAL A 641 6.47 -29.29 31.59
N ILE A 642 5.35 -29.89 31.20
CA ILE A 642 4.97 -29.93 29.79
C ILE A 642 4.49 -28.52 29.40
N PRO A 643 5.04 -27.90 28.33
CA PRO A 643 4.69 -26.52 27.99
C PRO A 643 3.19 -26.38 27.63
N ASP A 644 2.60 -25.26 28.05
CA ASP A 644 1.15 -25.01 28.00
C ASP A 644 0.59 -24.59 26.60
N PHE A 645 1.38 -24.58 25.52
CA PHE A 645 0.88 -23.99 24.26
C PHE A 645 1.66 -24.33 22.99
N PRO A 646 1.17 -25.09 22.00
CA PRO A 646 1.81 -25.12 20.70
C PRO A 646 1.36 -23.95 19.79
N PRO A 647 2.25 -23.30 19.01
CA PRO A 647 1.94 -22.02 18.36
C PRO A 647 1.21 -22.12 17.00
N VAL A 648 0.12 -22.87 16.90
CA VAL A 648 -0.36 -23.36 15.57
C VAL A 648 -1.36 -22.46 14.85
N TYR A 649 -1.81 -21.39 15.49
CA TYR A 649 -2.76 -20.42 14.92
C TYR A 649 -2.11 -19.08 14.59
N LEU A 650 -0.78 -19.06 14.46
CA LEU A 650 -0.02 -17.81 14.43
C LEU A 650 0.75 -17.69 13.13
N ALA A 651 0.50 -16.61 12.41
CA ALA A 651 1.30 -16.17 11.29
C ALA A 651 2.51 -15.39 11.83
N GLN A 652 3.52 -16.13 12.29
CA GLN A 652 4.75 -15.52 12.78
C GLN A 652 5.37 -14.62 11.70
N GLY A 653 5.76 -13.41 12.08
CA GLY A 653 6.30 -12.42 11.15
C GLY A 653 5.25 -11.62 10.37
N LEU A 654 3.95 -11.94 10.44
CA LEU A 654 2.91 -11.21 9.71
C LEU A 654 2.88 -9.71 10.05
N SER A 655 2.99 -9.34 11.33
CA SER A 655 3.03 -7.94 11.76
C SER A 655 4.26 -7.20 11.25
N GLU A 656 5.42 -7.86 11.24
CA GLU A 656 6.67 -7.31 10.70
C GLU A 656 6.58 -7.15 9.18
N LEU A 657 5.99 -8.12 8.47
CA LEU A 657 5.79 -8.07 7.02
C LEU A 657 4.88 -6.90 6.66
N TYR A 658 3.75 -6.78 7.36
CA TYR A 658 2.81 -5.69 7.17
C TYR A 658 3.47 -4.34 7.46
N ALA A 659 4.22 -4.21 8.56
CA ALA A 659 4.92 -2.98 8.91
C ALA A 659 5.97 -2.57 7.86
N GLN A 660 6.72 -3.53 7.32
CA GLN A 660 7.70 -3.28 6.26
C GLN A 660 7.05 -2.89 4.93
N LEU A 661 5.89 -3.46 4.58
CA LEU A 661 5.13 -3.05 3.39
C LEU A 661 4.53 -1.65 3.60
N LEU A 662 3.97 -1.38 4.78
CA LEU A 662 3.38 -0.11 5.15
C LEU A 662 4.39 1.04 5.09
N SER A 663 5.62 0.81 5.56
CA SER A 663 6.67 1.83 5.57
C SER A 663 7.02 2.30 4.17
N VAL A 664 6.98 1.41 3.17
CA VAL A 664 7.27 1.75 1.76
C VAL A 664 6.05 2.31 1.03
N ALA A 665 4.85 1.87 1.42
CA ALA A 665 3.60 2.42 0.88
C ALA A 665 3.45 3.91 1.23
N ASN A 666 3.95 4.32 2.41
CA ASN A 666 4.00 5.72 2.80
C ASN A 666 4.84 6.55 1.82
N VAL A 667 4.36 7.78 1.55
CA VAL A 667 5.11 8.73 0.73
C VAL A 667 6.14 9.43 1.61
N GLU A 668 7.39 9.58 1.18
CA GLU A 668 8.36 10.37 1.96
C GLU A 668 7.87 11.82 2.11
N VAL A 669 7.61 12.48 0.98
CA VAL A 669 7.02 13.83 0.88
C VAL A 669 6.21 13.94 -0.41
N SER A 670 4.96 14.41 -0.33
CA SER A 670 4.12 14.72 -1.49
C SER A 670 3.64 16.18 -1.45
N PRO A 671 3.58 16.89 -2.60
CA PRO A 671 2.86 18.15 -2.70
C PRO A 671 1.39 17.94 -2.31
N TYR A 672 0.95 18.62 -1.25
CA TYR A 672 -0.40 18.45 -0.73
C TYR A 672 -1.30 19.62 -1.12
N VAL A 673 -0.84 20.84 -0.84
CA VAL A 673 -1.49 22.08 -1.27
C VAL A 673 -0.51 22.90 -2.08
N ARG A 674 -0.93 23.37 -3.26
CA ARG A 674 -0.27 24.43 -4.02
C ARG A 674 -1.35 25.31 -4.64
N PHE A 675 -1.52 26.50 -4.10
CA PHE A 675 -2.63 27.37 -4.43
C PHE A 675 -2.18 28.80 -4.65
N ASP A 676 -2.45 29.32 -5.84
CA ASP A 676 -2.07 30.68 -6.23
C ASP A 676 -3.30 31.56 -6.37
N PHE A 677 -3.25 32.77 -5.79
CA PHE A 677 -4.32 33.76 -5.91
C PHE A 677 -3.77 35.18 -5.84
N ASP A 678 -4.54 36.14 -6.34
CA ASP A 678 -4.14 37.54 -6.33
C ASP A 678 -4.87 38.31 -5.21
N VAL A 679 -4.17 39.27 -4.61
CA VAL A 679 -4.73 40.25 -3.67
C VAL A 679 -4.53 41.65 -4.23
N TYR A 680 -5.63 42.38 -4.39
CA TYR A 680 -5.64 43.75 -4.86
C TYR A 680 -6.04 44.69 -3.73
N VAL A 681 -5.19 45.68 -3.45
CA VAL A 681 -5.40 46.67 -2.39
C VAL A 681 -5.64 48.03 -3.03
N THR A 682 -6.85 48.57 -2.85
CA THR A 682 -7.20 49.89 -3.40
C THR A 682 -6.57 51.02 -2.61
N SER A 683 -6.25 52.14 -3.26
CA SER A 683 -5.98 53.41 -2.57
C SER A 683 -7.29 54.16 -2.36
N ASP A 684 -7.40 54.82 -1.21
CA ASP A 684 -8.57 55.52 -0.71
C ASP A 684 -9.42 56.25 -1.78
N GLN A 685 -10.73 55.96 -1.73
CA GLN A 685 -11.88 56.60 -2.40
C GLN A 685 -11.97 56.62 -3.93
N SER A 686 -12.53 55.54 -4.51
CA SER A 686 -13.81 55.60 -5.26
C SER A 686 -14.21 54.21 -5.77
N THR A 687 -15.38 53.72 -5.34
CA THR A 687 -16.18 52.76 -6.11
C THR A 687 -16.55 53.43 -7.46
N PRO A 688 -16.72 52.64 -8.55
CA PRO A 688 -16.66 53.13 -9.94
C PRO A 688 -17.64 54.23 -10.32
#